data_AF-A0A927T3H0-F1
#
_entry.id   AF-A0A927T3H0-F1
#
_cell.length_a   1.000
_cell.length_b   1.000
_cell.length_c   1.000
_cell.angle_alpha   90.00
_cell.angle_beta   90.00
_cell.angle_gamma   90.00
#
_symmetry.space_group_name_H-M   'P 1'
#
loop_
_entity.id
_entity.type
_entity.pdbx_description
1 polymer ?
#
loop_
_entity_poly.entity_id
_entity_poly.type
_entity_poly.pdbx_seq_one_letter_code
_entity_poly.pdbx_strand_id
1 'polypeptide(L)'
;MKKLRGSQRAGENKMDSEIKEQETQTGANTAEAEKSSAKKLARKEKRRLWKEEKKAAHLAQKEHYQYAPFVTRVWNVYLKKPFLVIVILAALCFLFFRFVWPDILEAVAVMSYYETDEDRELTEEEISQIYEMAPVDEEGEKKIDSYPQNGKDETWTICVYMVGSDLEDCGENDLSGLVNTMIQDKSDEISSQNYYNRMDNLSRFTDELEENGLDFPAYFFYPNHPVASSEAVVDEVVVSDIEGAGSSDISEMTSDVWSDNIRIVIQPVGATHWSNSMINPNRTQRFLYRKGLLEQVDDKPLEPAAEPDSLADFLRFCKNKYPADHTMLVLWNHGSGPFGYGSDSIYGGMFSLKDIREALSAVYAPDIDNPPFDIIGFDACLMSCLDVTHALDGFAKFYCLSEESEPGDGWDYGPFLAAMTEDPTMSSAKVAQSIVDASTNYYMQDNVRNPLVNYDVTFSVIDASKASELYDAYGELCRAQLLDACDDMGVLAEIGKCVGKSTRYGGSFSKVFNLVDLGNYTDYLVDSYPDECSRIKELIDEAVLYHRENGALADSTGIAVYVPNNLEDHGGLLSFLDYVYNISDNSDINALYYYKQAGCLSEDLMEQSSLGDAGKVPQILNVKEFKKFAKIKPEFDDNGFVIPIGEQLRSLMTGYEMQIGRYDEEFDMITYLGRDDGLYVDGEGNLVSDFEGEWIYLNDAPLHLEVVSSKPETTVYRSHVYYNEDEAYLGISCDHDTGEVFITDVRKVPDEGVDDINYLTNTRSRERVEPGANITPIYDVSYFDNNSTGYITGDTVTLDENTELKWDTLDEGYYVATARITDPRGDSYYSAVIGITMDRSGIRDQKIDTRFYGSEYN
;
A
#
# COMPACT_ATOMS: atom_id res chain seq x y z
N MET A 1 33.72 31.81 -43.34
CA MET A 1 34.20 33.09 -43.91
C MET A 1 34.82 33.99 -42.83
N LYS A 2 36.03 33.70 -42.35
CA LYS A 2 36.84 34.67 -41.60
C LYS A 2 38.37 34.51 -41.77
N LYS A 3 38.82 33.83 -42.84
CA LYS A 3 40.25 33.74 -43.19
C LYS A 3 40.59 33.81 -44.70
N LEU A 4 39.71 34.38 -45.52
CA LEU A 4 39.95 34.67 -46.95
C LEU A 4 39.53 36.10 -47.35
N ARG A 5 39.58 37.03 -46.40
CA ARG A 5 39.67 38.47 -46.70
C ARG A 5 41.16 38.84 -46.68
N GLY A 6 41.80 38.78 -47.84
CA GLY A 6 43.22 39.16 -47.93
C GLY A 6 43.91 38.90 -49.27
N SER A 7 43.27 39.08 -50.44
CA SER A 7 44.03 39.20 -51.72
C SER A 7 43.30 39.76 -52.96
N GLN A 8 42.11 40.39 -52.87
CA GLN A 8 41.36 40.87 -54.05
C GLN A 8 41.11 42.39 -54.05
N ARG A 9 42.13 43.19 -53.73
CA ARG A 9 42.19 44.62 -54.06
C ARG A 9 43.48 44.90 -54.84
N ALA A 10 43.51 44.54 -56.12
CA ALA A 10 44.43 45.06 -57.13
C ALA A 10 44.13 44.40 -58.49
N GLY A 11 43.17 44.91 -59.27
CA GLY A 11 42.90 44.35 -60.60
C GLY A 11 41.93 45.14 -61.48
N GLU A 12 40.89 45.76 -60.91
CA GLU A 12 39.84 46.40 -61.73
C GLU A 12 40.02 47.92 -61.94
N ASN A 13 41.13 48.51 -61.47
CA ASN A 13 41.48 49.91 -61.76
C ASN A 13 42.20 50.10 -63.12
N LYS A 14 41.88 49.31 -64.16
CA LYS A 14 42.63 49.38 -65.43
C LYS A 14 41.84 49.39 -66.74
N MET A 15 40.51 49.60 -66.73
CA MET A 15 39.77 49.64 -68.01
C MET A 15 38.71 50.73 -68.17
N ASP A 16 38.55 51.65 -67.21
CA ASP A 16 37.67 52.82 -67.34
C ASP A 16 38.44 54.14 -67.57
N SER A 17 39.74 54.07 -67.86
CA SER A 17 40.52 55.24 -68.31
C SER A 17 40.46 55.49 -69.82
N GLU A 18 39.73 54.69 -70.61
CA GLU A 18 39.79 54.76 -72.08
C GLU A 18 38.50 55.19 -72.78
N ILE A 19 37.38 55.41 -72.07
CA ILE A 19 36.11 55.76 -72.73
C ILE A 19 35.42 56.93 -72.01
N LYS A 20 36.14 58.05 -71.91
CA LYS A 20 35.55 59.37 -71.68
C LYS A 20 36.37 60.47 -72.36
N GLU A 21 36.87 60.18 -73.55
CA GLU A 21 37.37 61.18 -74.49
C GLU A 21 36.37 61.30 -75.65
N GLN A 22 36.03 62.55 -75.99
CA GLN A 22 35.15 62.99 -77.08
C GLN A 22 33.65 62.93 -76.76
N GLU A 23 33.16 63.94 -76.05
CA GLU A 23 32.73 65.24 -76.62
C GLU A 23 31.29 65.17 -77.11
N THR A 24 30.37 65.76 -76.35
CA THR A 24 29.81 67.09 -76.57
C THR A 24 29.14 67.30 -77.91
N GLN A 25 27.86 67.62 -77.76
CA GLN A 25 27.09 68.60 -78.51
C GLN A 25 26.52 68.22 -79.88
N THR A 26 25.21 68.44 -79.90
CA THR A 26 24.42 68.90 -81.04
C THR A 26 24.30 67.93 -82.21
N GLY A 27 23.17 67.25 -82.21
CA GLY A 27 22.11 67.70 -83.10
C GLY A 27 22.25 67.29 -84.56
N ALA A 28 21.24 66.52 -84.96
CA ALA A 28 20.62 66.50 -86.27
C ALA A 28 21.34 65.71 -87.38
N ASN A 29 20.82 64.50 -87.56
CA ASN A 29 20.15 64.08 -88.79
C ASN A 29 20.96 64.23 -90.09
N THR A 30 21.75 63.19 -90.41
CA THR A 30 21.70 62.44 -91.70
C THR A 30 22.83 61.40 -91.78
N ALA A 31 23.01 60.58 -90.73
CA ALA A 31 23.92 59.42 -90.74
C ALA A 31 23.21 58.09 -90.39
N GLU A 32 21.87 58.11 -90.31
CA GLU A 32 21.08 57.02 -89.72
C GLU A 32 20.76 55.85 -90.67
N ALA A 33 20.78 56.07 -91.99
CA ALA A 33 20.43 55.01 -92.94
C ALA A 33 21.56 53.98 -93.13
N GLU A 34 22.83 54.42 -93.21
CA GLU A 34 23.97 53.51 -93.41
C GLU A 34 24.39 52.77 -92.13
N LYS A 35 24.25 53.39 -90.95
CA LYS A 35 24.47 52.73 -89.65
C LYS A 35 23.50 51.57 -89.38
N SER A 36 22.28 51.65 -89.91
CA SER A 36 21.23 50.62 -89.68
C SER A 36 21.58 49.29 -90.35
N SER A 37 22.12 49.32 -91.57
CA SER A 37 22.47 48.11 -92.31
C SER A 37 23.70 47.40 -91.72
N ALA A 38 24.74 48.15 -91.35
CA ALA A 38 25.92 47.62 -90.67
C ALA A 38 25.61 47.03 -89.28
N LYS A 39 24.73 47.69 -88.50
CA LYS A 39 24.28 47.15 -87.20
C LYS A 39 23.49 45.84 -87.33
N LYS A 40 22.73 45.64 -88.40
CA LYS A 40 21.97 44.40 -88.62
C LYS A 40 22.91 43.21 -88.92
N LEU A 41 23.94 43.41 -89.74
CA LEU A 41 24.90 42.36 -90.06
C LEU A 41 25.73 41.95 -88.82
N ALA A 42 26.24 42.94 -88.08
CA ALA A 42 26.98 42.70 -86.83
C ALA A 42 26.13 42.00 -85.74
N ARG A 43 24.82 42.32 -85.64
CA ARG A 43 23.89 41.62 -84.73
C ARG A 43 23.69 40.15 -85.11
N LYS A 44 23.69 39.81 -86.40
CA LYS A 44 23.47 38.43 -86.87
C LYS A 44 24.69 37.56 -86.55
N GLU A 45 25.89 38.09 -86.71
CA GLU A 45 27.14 37.41 -86.41
C GLU A 45 27.38 37.25 -84.90
N LYS A 46 27.10 38.28 -84.11
CA LYS A 46 27.12 38.19 -82.63
C LYS A 46 26.12 37.17 -82.08
N ARG A 47 24.95 37.02 -82.71
CA ARG A 47 23.98 35.96 -82.37
C ARG A 47 24.45 34.55 -82.76
N ARG A 48 25.26 34.40 -83.81
CA ARG A 48 25.83 33.10 -84.19
C ARG A 48 26.90 32.68 -83.18
N LEU A 49 27.84 33.57 -82.88
CA LEU A 49 28.89 33.35 -81.87
C LEU A 49 28.29 33.06 -80.48
N TRP A 50 27.28 33.84 -80.06
CA TRP A 50 26.55 33.57 -78.81
C TRP A 50 25.88 32.19 -78.79
N LYS A 51 25.34 31.72 -79.91
CA LYS A 51 24.74 30.37 -80.00
C LYS A 51 25.80 29.27 -79.97
N GLU A 52 26.97 29.50 -80.55
CA GLU A 52 28.11 28.57 -80.53
C GLU A 52 28.73 28.49 -79.12
N GLU A 53 28.96 29.61 -78.43
CA GLU A 53 29.36 29.65 -77.02
C GLU A 53 28.35 28.97 -76.10
N LYS A 54 27.04 29.24 -76.31
CA LYS A 54 26.00 28.63 -75.48
C LYS A 54 25.91 27.11 -75.70
N LYS A 55 26.18 26.62 -76.92
CA LYS A 55 26.30 25.18 -77.19
C LYS A 55 27.55 24.58 -76.54
N ALA A 56 28.69 25.26 -76.59
CA ALA A 56 29.93 24.80 -75.94
C ALA A 56 29.78 24.76 -74.40
N ALA A 57 29.18 25.79 -73.79
CA ALA A 57 28.90 25.84 -72.35
C ALA A 57 27.89 24.76 -71.92
N HIS A 58 26.88 24.46 -72.74
CA HIS A 58 25.91 23.41 -72.44
C HIS A 58 26.49 22.00 -72.59
N LEU A 59 27.46 21.80 -73.50
CA LEU A 59 28.19 20.53 -73.63
C LEU A 59 29.14 20.31 -72.44
N ALA A 60 29.87 21.35 -72.03
CA ALA A 60 30.74 21.32 -70.85
C ALA A 60 29.96 21.08 -69.54
N GLN A 61 28.75 21.63 -69.43
CA GLN A 61 27.86 21.38 -68.29
C GLN A 61 27.31 19.94 -68.31
N LYS A 62 27.03 19.37 -69.48
CA LYS A 62 26.50 18.00 -69.62
C LYS A 62 27.53 16.91 -69.29
N GLU A 63 28.81 17.14 -69.59
CA GLU A 63 29.92 16.24 -69.20
C GLU A 63 30.19 16.28 -67.69
N HIS A 64 29.95 17.42 -67.01
CA HIS A 64 30.14 17.57 -65.57
C HIS A 64 29.06 16.85 -64.71
N TYR A 65 27.85 16.63 -65.26
CA TYR A 65 26.73 16.00 -64.52
C TYR A 65 26.57 14.50 -64.73
N GLN A 66 27.35 13.90 -65.64
CA GLN A 66 27.24 12.46 -65.93
C GLN A 66 27.82 11.56 -64.81
N TYR A 67 28.59 12.14 -63.87
CA TYR A 67 29.26 11.42 -62.77
C TYR A 67 28.89 11.94 -61.35
N ALA A 68 27.85 12.77 -61.18
CA ALA A 68 27.47 13.31 -59.87
C ALA A 68 26.56 12.33 -59.06
N PRO A 69 26.79 12.14 -57.73
CA PRO A 69 25.99 11.27 -56.86
C PRO A 69 24.50 11.66 -56.78
N PHE A 70 23.63 10.67 -56.53
CA PHE A 70 22.16 10.83 -56.50
C PHE A 70 21.68 11.91 -55.52
N VAL A 71 22.26 11.97 -54.32
CA VAL A 71 21.91 12.93 -53.26
C VAL A 71 22.09 14.38 -53.72
N THR A 72 23.15 14.67 -54.48
CA THR A 72 23.45 16.01 -55.00
C THR A 72 22.47 16.44 -56.11
N ARG A 73 21.87 15.46 -56.80
CA ARG A 73 20.81 15.67 -57.80
C ARG A 73 19.47 16.00 -57.14
N VAL A 74 19.11 15.32 -56.06
CA VAL A 74 17.86 15.57 -55.30
C VAL A 74 17.90 16.93 -54.60
N TRP A 75 19.01 17.26 -53.95
CA TRP A 75 19.18 18.51 -53.18
C TRP A 75 18.94 19.78 -54.01
N ASN A 76 19.39 19.80 -55.28
CA ASN A 76 19.28 20.99 -56.12
C ASN A 76 17.96 21.11 -56.90
N VAL A 77 17.21 20.03 -57.06
CA VAL A 77 15.95 20.02 -57.84
C VAL A 77 14.73 20.30 -56.95
N TYR A 78 14.72 19.81 -55.71
CA TYR A 78 13.53 19.86 -54.87
C TYR A 78 13.55 20.96 -53.80
N LEU A 79 14.71 21.26 -53.19
CA LEU A 79 14.80 22.18 -52.03
C LEU A 79 15.09 23.66 -52.38
N LYS A 80 15.19 24.04 -53.66
CA LYS A 80 15.30 25.46 -54.09
C LYS A 80 13.96 26.16 -54.31
N LYS A 81 12.83 25.46 -54.10
CA LYS A 81 11.50 26.05 -54.25
C LYS A 81 10.97 26.46 -52.87
N PRO A 82 10.80 27.76 -52.56
CA PRO A 82 10.40 28.23 -51.23
C PRO A 82 9.07 27.64 -50.76
N PHE A 83 8.17 27.33 -51.69
CA PHE A 83 6.89 26.67 -51.39
C PHE A 83 7.06 25.27 -50.77
N LEU A 84 8.02 24.47 -51.25
CA LEU A 84 8.21 23.10 -50.76
C LEU A 84 8.78 23.08 -49.33
N VAL A 85 9.63 24.04 -49.01
CA VAL A 85 10.20 24.21 -47.66
C VAL A 85 9.11 24.62 -46.67
N ILE A 86 8.19 25.50 -47.07
CA ILE A 86 7.04 25.90 -46.22
C ILE A 86 6.11 24.71 -45.96
N VAL A 87 5.84 23.89 -46.98
CA VAL A 87 5.00 22.69 -46.80
C VAL A 87 5.66 21.67 -45.88
N ILE A 88 6.98 21.47 -46.00
CA ILE A 88 7.72 20.56 -45.09
C ILE A 88 7.73 21.11 -43.66
N LEU A 89 7.96 22.41 -43.47
CA LEU A 89 7.92 23.02 -42.13
C LEU A 89 6.51 22.97 -41.52
N ALA A 90 5.46 23.19 -42.31
CA ALA A 90 4.09 23.06 -41.84
C ALA A 90 3.75 21.61 -41.46
N ALA A 91 4.22 20.62 -42.24
CA ALA A 91 4.06 19.21 -41.91
C ALA A 91 4.85 18.81 -40.64
N LEU A 92 6.08 19.33 -40.47
CA LEU A 92 6.86 19.11 -39.26
C LEU A 92 6.24 19.78 -38.03
N CYS A 93 5.71 21.00 -38.16
CA CYS A 93 4.92 21.63 -37.09
C CYS A 93 3.67 20.81 -36.76
N PHE A 94 2.95 20.31 -37.77
CA PHE A 94 1.77 19.48 -37.54
C PHE A 94 2.14 18.17 -36.83
N LEU A 95 3.23 17.51 -37.24
CA LEU A 95 3.74 16.32 -36.56
C LEU A 95 4.16 16.62 -35.12
N PHE A 96 4.86 17.74 -34.89
CA PHE A 96 5.24 18.18 -33.55
C PHE A 96 4.02 18.45 -32.66
N PHE A 97 3.01 19.19 -33.16
CA PHE A 97 1.78 19.46 -32.41
C PHE A 97 0.89 18.22 -32.19
N ARG A 98 1.03 17.17 -33.03
CA ARG A 98 0.21 15.96 -32.93
C ARG A 98 0.84 14.83 -32.11
N PHE A 99 2.18 14.76 -32.08
CA PHE A 99 2.93 13.62 -31.55
C PHE A 99 4.04 13.99 -30.54
N VAL A 100 4.24 15.28 -30.24
CA VAL A 100 5.28 15.72 -29.28
C VAL A 100 4.71 16.76 -28.31
N TRP A 101 3.82 17.63 -28.79
CA TRP A 101 3.17 18.64 -27.96
C TRP A 101 2.21 18.09 -26.91
N PRO A 102 1.46 16.99 -27.15
CA PRO A 102 0.70 16.31 -26.10
C PRO A 102 1.63 15.85 -24.97
N ASP A 103 2.70 15.11 -25.30
CA ASP A 103 3.68 14.61 -24.32
C ASP A 103 4.39 15.76 -23.58
N ILE A 104 4.65 16.90 -24.24
CA ILE A 104 5.19 18.10 -23.58
C ILE A 104 4.14 18.74 -22.66
N LEU A 105 2.87 18.80 -23.07
CA LEU A 105 1.80 19.33 -22.24
C LEU A 105 1.53 18.42 -21.05
N GLU A 106 1.62 17.11 -21.23
CA GLU A 106 1.54 16.10 -20.19
C GLU A 106 2.74 16.20 -19.27
N ALA A 107 3.97 16.26 -19.79
CA ALA A 107 5.15 16.52 -18.97
C ALA A 107 5.08 17.86 -18.23
N VAL A 108 4.50 18.91 -18.82
CA VAL A 108 4.28 20.20 -18.14
C VAL A 108 3.13 20.11 -17.13
N ALA A 109 2.06 19.37 -17.42
CA ALA A 109 0.96 19.13 -16.52
C ALA A 109 1.44 18.34 -15.31
N VAL A 110 2.15 17.22 -15.53
CA VAL A 110 2.86 16.40 -14.55
C VAL A 110 3.87 17.25 -13.77
N MET A 111 4.70 18.07 -14.42
CA MET A 111 5.63 18.98 -13.72
C MET A 111 4.93 20.07 -12.91
N SER A 112 3.74 20.53 -13.33
CA SER A 112 2.88 21.43 -12.54
C SER A 112 2.04 20.69 -11.48
N TYR A 113 1.90 19.37 -11.62
CA TYR A 113 1.22 18.47 -10.69
C TYR A 113 2.17 18.10 -9.54
N TYR A 114 3.47 17.98 -9.82
CA TYR A 114 4.53 17.90 -8.82
C TYR A 114 4.85 19.27 -8.17
N GLU A 115 4.26 20.37 -8.65
CA GLU A 115 4.15 21.63 -7.91
C GLU A 115 2.81 21.65 -7.14
N THR A 116 2.43 20.57 -6.46
CA THR A 116 1.55 20.68 -5.30
C THR A 116 2.32 21.46 -4.25
N ASP A 117 1.92 22.70 -4.05
CA ASP A 117 2.42 23.56 -2.97
C ASP A 117 1.95 22.89 -1.66
N GLU A 118 2.75 21.94 -1.11
CA GLU A 118 2.51 21.24 0.17
C GLU A 118 2.17 22.23 1.28
N ASP A 119 2.72 23.44 1.16
CA ASP A 119 2.53 24.57 2.08
C ASP A 119 1.34 25.49 1.73
N ARG A 120 0.46 25.13 0.77
CA ARG A 120 -0.68 26.01 0.46
C ARG A 120 -1.61 26.13 1.66
N GLU A 121 -2.02 27.36 1.95
CA GLU A 121 -3.08 27.61 2.92
C GLU A 121 -4.39 26.97 2.43
N LEU A 122 -5.03 26.22 3.31
CA LEU A 122 -6.35 25.65 3.08
C LEU A 122 -7.43 26.71 3.30
N THR A 123 -8.46 26.66 2.46
CA THR A 123 -9.66 27.49 2.61
C THR A 123 -10.52 27.03 3.80
N GLU A 124 -11.39 27.90 4.32
CA GLU A 124 -12.34 27.52 5.40
C GLU A 124 -13.23 26.34 5.00
N GLU A 125 -13.59 26.22 3.72
CA GLU A 125 -14.37 25.09 3.19
C GLU A 125 -13.57 23.79 3.21
N GLU A 126 -12.30 23.82 2.81
CA GLU A 126 -11.37 22.67 2.86
C GLU A 126 -11.08 22.24 4.30
N ILE A 127 -10.92 23.18 5.23
CA ILE A 127 -10.78 22.88 6.66
C ILE A 127 -12.06 22.21 7.19
N SER A 128 -13.25 22.67 6.77
CA SER A 128 -14.50 22.01 7.14
C SER A 128 -14.57 20.58 6.61
N GLN A 129 -14.08 20.33 5.40
CA GLN A 129 -14.02 18.98 4.82
C GLN A 129 -13.13 18.04 5.63
N ILE A 130 -11.99 18.52 6.15
CA ILE A 130 -11.12 17.71 7.04
C ILE A 130 -11.89 17.17 8.24
N TYR A 131 -12.67 18.02 8.91
CA TYR A 131 -13.46 17.63 10.07
C TYR A 131 -14.71 16.81 9.71
N GLU A 132 -15.14 16.82 8.45
CA GLU A 132 -16.14 15.89 7.94
C GLU A 132 -15.52 14.51 7.62
N MET A 133 -14.27 14.47 7.15
CA MET A 133 -13.54 13.24 6.83
C MET A 133 -13.07 12.49 8.08
N ALA A 134 -12.54 13.22 9.06
CA ALA A 134 -12.07 12.70 10.34
C ALA A 134 -12.65 13.56 11.47
N PRO A 135 -13.88 13.28 11.93
CA PRO A 135 -14.51 14.03 13.01
C PRO A 135 -13.65 14.09 14.28
N VAL A 136 -13.87 15.13 15.06
CA VAL A 136 -13.29 15.24 16.42
C VAL A 136 -14.15 14.42 17.37
N ASP A 137 -13.50 13.59 18.20
CA ASP A 137 -14.17 12.89 19.30
C ASP A 137 -14.50 13.87 20.44
N GLU A 138 -15.65 14.54 20.32
CA GLU A 138 -16.13 15.49 21.33
C GLU A 138 -16.38 14.86 22.70
N GLU A 139 -16.65 13.55 22.79
CA GLU A 139 -16.84 12.87 24.07
C GLU A 139 -15.50 12.60 24.73
N GLY A 140 -14.55 12.08 23.98
CA GLY A 140 -13.18 11.89 24.43
C GLY A 140 -12.50 13.18 24.83
N GLU A 141 -12.71 14.28 24.09
CA GLU A 141 -12.18 15.59 24.50
C GLU A 141 -12.69 15.99 25.90
N LYS A 142 -13.96 15.72 26.22
CA LYS A 142 -14.51 15.98 27.57
C LYS A 142 -13.88 15.07 28.63
N LYS A 143 -13.57 13.81 28.30
CA LYS A 143 -12.83 12.90 29.18
C LYS A 143 -11.42 13.46 29.45
N ILE A 144 -10.70 13.85 28.40
CA ILE A 144 -9.35 14.44 28.45
C ILE A 144 -9.33 15.74 29.26
N ASP A 145 -10.28 16.65 29.03
CA ASP A 145 -10.39 17.94 29.73
C ASP A 145 -10.69 17.80 31.23
N SER A 146 -11.14 16.62 31.68
CA SER A 146 -11.36 16.32 33.10
C SER A 146 -10.06 16.09 33.89
N TYR A 147 -8.95 15.79 33.20
CA TYR A 147 -7.66 15.57 33.81
C TYR A 147 -7.05 16.87 34.35
N PRO A 148 -6.38 16.85 35.52
CA PRO A 148 -5.83 18.05 36.12
C PRO A 148 -4.73 18.66 35.26
N GLN A 149 -4.77 19.99 35.13
CA GLN A 149 -3.71 20.77 34.50
C GLN A 149 -2.37 20.63 35.24
N ASN A 150 -1.29 20.66 34.47
CA ASN A 150 0.07 20.69 34.99
C ASN A 150 0.42 22.09 35.54
N GLY A 151 1.43 22.13 36.40
CA GLY A 151 2.01 23.37 36.89
C GLY A 151 2.77 24.11 35.80
N LYS A 152 2.58 25.43 35.67
CA LYS A 152 3.26 26.27 34.67
C LYS A 152 4.79 26.14 34.63
N ASP A 153 5.42 25.87 35.77
CA ASP A 153 6.87 25.79 35.91
C ASP A 153 7.37 24.33 35.87
N GLU A 154 6.47 23.36 35.69
CA GLU A 154 6.82 21.94 35.56
C GLU A 154 7.54 21.70 34.23
N THR A 155 8.47 20.76 34.27
CA THR A 155 9.38 20.48 33.17
C THR A 155 9.03 19.18 32.47
N TRP A 156 9.26 19.14 31.16
CA TRP A 156 9.09 17.97 30.31
C TRP A 156 10.44 17.47 29.80
N THR A 157 10.63 16.15 29.79
CA THR A 157 11.67 15.49 28.99
C THR A 157 11.01 14.48 28.06
N ILE A 158 11.19 14.71 26.77
CA ILE A 158 10.74 13.83 25.69
C ILE A 158 11.94 13.00 25.27
N CYS A 159 11.87 11.68 25.45
CA CYS A 159 12.91 10.73 25.10
C CYS A 159 12.51 10.06 23.78
N VAL A 160 13.25 10.31 22.71
CA VAL A 160 12.97 9.74 21.39
C VAL A 160 14.04 8.71 21.06
N TYR A 161 13.63 7.45 20.95
CA TYR A 161 14.51 6.35 20.56
C TYR A 161 14.16 5.95 19.12
N MET A 162 15.08 6.19 18.19
CA MET A 162 14.84 6.00 16.76
C MET A 162 15.67 4.81 16.27
N VAL A 163 14.98 3.71 15.97
CA VAL A 163 15.52 2.53 15.30
C VAL A 163 15.42 2.77 13.79
N GLY A 164 16.54 3.24 13.23
CA GLY A 164 16.76 3.47 11.83
C GLY A 164 16.57 2.18 11.02
N SER A 165 15.81 2.32 9.93
CA SER A 165 15.39 1.25 9.04
C SER A 165 15.51 1.71 7.58
N ASP A 166 14.91 0.98 6.65
CA ASP A 166 14.77 1.35 5.24
C ASP A 166 14.15 2.75 5.02
N LEU A 167 13.27 3.21 5.92
CA LEU A 167 12.67 4.55 5.87
C LEU A 167 13.68 5.69 6.13
N GLU A 168 14.80 5.41 6.78
CA GLU A 168 15.90 6.37 6.95
C GLU A 168 17.06 6.10 6.00
N ASP A 169 17.33 4.82 5.70
CA ASP A 169 18.43 4.42 4.85
C ASP A 169 18.27 4.88 3.41
N CYS A 170 17.02 4.92 2.91
CA CYS A 170 16.68 5.26 1.52
C CYS A 170 17.48 4.44 0.49
N GLY A 171 17.84 3.19 0.84
CA GLY A 171 18.67 2.31 0.01
C GLY A 171 20.16 2.67 -0.06
N GLU A 172 20.61 3.66 0.72
CA GLU A 172 22.01 4.05 0.85
C GLU A 172 22.72 3.30 1.99
N ASN A 173 24.05 3.25 1.96
CA ASN A 173 24.84 2.62 3.02
C ASN A 173 26.17 3.35 3.22
N ASP A 174 26.26 4.09 4.33
CA ASP A 174 27.42 4.88 4.74
C ASP A 174 28.27 4.20 5.84
N LEU A 175 28.09 2.89 6.02
CA LEU A 175 28.93 2.12 6.93
C LEU A 175 30.34 1.97 6.36
N SER A 176 31.33 2.21 7.22
CA SER A 176 32.72 1.99 6.88
C SER A 176 33.00 0.49 6.71
N GLY A 177 33.91 0.12 5.82
CA GLY A 177 34.29 -1.28 5.63
C GLY A 177 34.80 -1.98 6.90
N LEU A 178 35.35 -1.22 7.86
CA LEU A 178 35.72 -1.75 9.18
C LEU A 178 34.48 -2.10 10.01
N VAL A 179 33.49 -1.21 10.06
CA VAL A 179 32.23 -1.45 10.79
C VAL A 179 31.49 -2.63 10.19
N ASN A 180 31.34 -2.70 8.85
CA ASN A 180 30.76 -3.86 8.17
C ASN A 180 31.43 -5.18 8.57
N THR A 181 32.76 -5.18 8.74
CA THR A 181 33.49 -6.38 9.20
C THR A 181 33.25 -6.68 10.69
N MET A 182 33.08 -5.66 11.52
CA MET A 182 32.92 -5.81 12.98
C MET A 182 31.53 -6.27 13.38
N ILE A 183 30.49 -5.88 12.63
CA ILE A 183 29.10 -6.21 12.96
C ILE A 183 28.67 -7.61 12.48
N GLN A 184 29.36 -8.16 11.49
CA GLN A 184 28.95 -9.38 10.79
C GLN A 184 28.68 -10.56 11.74
N ASP A 185 29.59 -10.86 12.68
CA ASP A 185 29.43 -12.00 13.60
C ASP A 185 28.15 -11.87 14.46
N LYS A 186 27.82 -10.65 14.92
CA LYS A 186 26.64 -10.41 15.76
C LYS A 186 25.34 -10.39 14.94
N SER A 187 25.39 -9.85 13.72
CA SER A 187 24.26 -9.90 12.78
C SER A 187 23.92 -11.35 12.38
N ASP A 188 24.94 -12.16 12.08
CA ASP A 188 24.79 -13.59 11.79
C ASP A 188 24.21 -14.36 12.99
N GLU A 189 24.63 -14.01 14.22
CA GLU A 189 24.12 -14.59 15.47
C GLU A 189 22.61 -14.31 15.66
N ILE A 190 22.20 -13.04 15.54
CA ILE A 190 20.79 -12.62 15.67
C ILE A 190 19.93 -13.35 14.63
N SER A 191 20.36 -13.31 13.37
CA SER A 191 19.66 -13.96 12.26
C SER A 191 19.52 -15.47 12.48
N SER A 192 20.59 -16.13 12.95
CA SER A 192 20.58 -17.57 13.23
C SER A 192 19.65 -17.93 14.38
N GLN A 193 19.63 -17.16 15.46
CA GLN A 193 18.79 -17.42 16.63
C GLN A 193 17.30 -17.35 16.26
N ASN A 194 16.90 -16.31 15.53
CA ASN A 194 15.53 -16.16 15.04
C ASN A 194 15.12 -17.32 14.14
N TYR A 195 16.02 -17.77 13.25
CA TYR A 195 15.78 -18.92 12.40
C TYR A 195 15.55 -20.21 13.20
N TYR A 196 16.44 -20.55 14.15
CA TYR A 196 16.32 -21.78 14.93
C TYR A 196 15.07 -21.82 15.81
N ASN A 197 14.69 -20.71 16.45
CA ASN A 197 13.46 -20.65 17.26
C ASN A 197 12.22 -20.92 16.41
N ARG A 198 12.13 -20.28 15.23
CA ARG A 198 11.04 -20.48 14.28
C ARG A 198 10.96 -21.94 13.80
N MET A 199 12.10 -22.56 13.51
CA MET A 199 12.14 -23.96 13.08
C MET A 199 11.78 -24.95 14.20
N ASP A 200 12.13 -24.67 15.46
CA ASP A 200 11.73 -25.52 16.60
C ASP A 200 10.21 -25.50 16.78
N ASN A 201 9.60 -24.31 16.77
CA ASN A 201 8.15 -24.15 16.86
C ASN A 201 7.43 -24.84 15.69
N LEU A 202 7.95 -24.70 14.48
CA LEU A 202 7.41 -25.37 13.30
C LEU A 202 7.48 -26.91 13.41
N SER A 203 8.61 -27.44 13.88
CA SER A 203 8.78 -28.88 14.08
C SER A 203 7.76 -29.43 15.07
N ARG A 204 7.56 -28.75 16.20
CA ARG A 204 6.55 -29.14 17.20
C ARG A 204 5.15 -29.17 16.59
N PHE A 205 4.79 -28.11 15.86
CA PHE A 205 3.50 -28.03 15.18
C PHE A 205 3.30 -29.18 14.17
N THR A 206 4.31 -29.47 13.34
CA THR A 206 4.19 -30.56 12.35
C THR A 206 4.11 -31.94 12.99
N ASP A 207 4.91 -32.18 14.04
CA ASP A 207 4.94 -33.46 14.75
C ASP A 207 3.57 -33.74 15.39
N GLU A 208 2.94 -32.72 15.99
CA GLU A 208 1.62 -32.84 16.61
C GLU A 208 0.50 -33.15 15.61
N LEU A 209 0.53 -32.52 14.43
CA LEU A 209 -0.43 -32.82 13.35
C LEU A 209 -0.28 -34.26 12.87
N GLU A 210 0.95 -34.73 12.67
CA GLU A 210 1.24 -36.10 12.25
C GLU A 210 0.79 -37.12 13.30
N GLU A 211 1.07 -36.88 14.59
CA GLU A 211 0.67 -37.75 15.70
C GLU A 211 -0.85 -37.90 15.82
N ASN A 212 -1.60 -36.82 15.52
CA ASN A 212 -3.06 -36.82 15.53
C ASN A 212 -3.68 -37.28 14.19
N GLY A 213 -2.86 -37.60 13.18
CA GLY A 213 -3.32 -38.04 11.86
C GLY A 213 -4.09 -36.96 11.10
N LEU A 214 -3.76 -35.70 11.34
CA LEU A 214 -4.29 -34.54 10.63
C LEU A 214 -3.47 -34.28 9.37
N ASP A 215 -4.16 -33.83 8.32
CA ASP A 215 -3.48 -33.32 7.13
C ASP A 215 -2.92 -31.93 7.41
N PHE A 216 -1.73 -31.65 6.87
CA PHE A 216 -1.18 -30.30 6.88
C PHE A 216 -2.17 -29.32 6.21
N PRO A 217 -2.45 -28.17 6.84
CA PRO A 217 -3.27 -27.12 6.25
C PRO A 217 -2.68 -26.64 4.91
N ALA A 218 -3.53 -26.09 4.03
CA ALA A 218 -3.14 -25.71 2.67
C ALA A 218 -2.01 -24.66 2.66
N TYR A 219 -2.00 -23.77 3.65
CA TYR A 219 -0.99 -22.72 3.81
C TYR A 219 0.43 -23.20 4.08
N PHE A 220 0.60 -24.48 4.41
CA PHE A 220 1.91 -25.10 4.50
C PHE A 220 2.60 -25.23 3.12
N PHE A 221 1.82 -25.21 2.04
CA PHE A 221 2.28 -25.47 0.68
C PHE A 221 2.23 -24.24 -0.22
N TYR A 222 1.70 -23.12 0.27
CA TYR A 222 1.74 -21.87 -0.47
C TYR A 222 3.19 -21.38 -0.55
N PRO A 223 3.64 -20.91 -1.72
CA PRO A 223 4.97 -20.33 -1.84
C PRO A 223 5.08 -19.16 -0.86
N ASN A 224 6.28 -18.91 -0.34
CA ASN A 224 6.54 -17.64 0.31
C ASN A 224 6.19 -16.56 -0.72
N HIS A 225 5.21 -15.71 -0.42
CA HIS A 225 5.15 -14.43 -1.08
C HIS A 225 6.48 -13.72 -0.81
N PRO A 226 7.02 -12.97 -1.78
CA PRO A 226 8.17 -12.12 -1.50
C PRO A 226 7.76 -11.17 -0.38
N VAL A 227 8.07 -11.53 0.87
CA VAL A 227 8.25 -10.55 1.93
C VAL A 227 9.24 -9.58 1.33
N ALA A 228 8.92 -8.27 1.29
CA ALA A 228 9.85 -7.22 0.93
C ALA A 228 11.18 -7.59 1.57
N SER A 229 12.08 -8.12 0.75
CA SER A 229 13.24 -8.78 1.29
C SER A 229 14.08 -7.67 1.88
N SER A 230 14.58 -7.86 3.10
CA SER A 230 15.77 -7.15 3.56
C SER A 230 16.98 -7.37 2.61
N GLU A 231 16.83 -8.21 1.58
CA GLU A 231 17.73 -8.44 0.47
C GLU A 231 17.15 -7.95 -0.87
N ALA A 232 16.72 -6.69 -0.97
CA ALA A 232 16.58 -6.08 -2.29
C ALA A 232 17.95 -6.09 -2.97
N VAL A 233 18.00 -6.83 -4.08
CA VAL A 233 19.17 -7.08 -4.90
C VAL A 233 19.85 -5.76 -5.26
N VAL A 234 21.15 -5.74 -5.02
CA VAL A 234 22.13 -4.78 -5.50
C VAL A 234 22.07 -4.70 -7.03
N ASP A 235 21.23 -3.87 -7.61
CA ASP A 235 21.35 -3.46 -9.01
C ASP A 235 20.79 -2.04 -9.22
N GLU A 236 21.71 -1.13 -9.57
CA GLU A 236 21.55 0.26 -10.02
C GLU A 236 20.49 1.12 -9.31
N VAL A 237 20.88 1.62 -8.13
CA VAL A 237 20.25 2.76 -7.43
C VAL A 237 20.07 3.94 -8.39
N VAL A 238 18.83 4.22 -8.74
CA VAL A 238 18.39 5.59 -9.06
C VAL A 238 18.42 6.33 -7.73
N VAL A 239 19.39 7.22 -7.56
CA VAL A 239 19.44 8.13 -6.41
C VAL A 239 18.20 9.01 -6.49
N SER A 240 17.22 8.75 -5.64
CA SER A 240 16.13 9.68 -5.38
C SER A 240 16.58 10.63 -4.27
N ASP A 241 16.46 11.95 -4.47
CA ASP A 241 16.76 12.99 -3.48
C ASP A 241 15.69 13.02 -2.34
N ILE A 242 15.29 11.86 -1.80
CA ILE A 242 14.28 11.75 -0.74
C ILE A 242 15.01 11.85 0.61
N GLU A 243 14.59 12.79 1.46
CA GLU A 243 15.08 12.90 2.84
C GLU A 243 14.54 11.72 3.67
N GLY A 244 15.41 11.05 4.43
CA GLY A 244 15.02 9.95 5.31
C GLY A 244 14.01 10.40 6.38
N ALA A 245 12.98 9.59 6.64
CA ALA A 245 11.86 9.97 7.49
C ALA A 245 12.28 10.32 8.93
N GLY A 246 13.22 9.58 9.52
CA GLY A 246 13.70 9.87 10.86
C GLY A 246 14.52 11.17 10.91
N SER A 247 15.22 11.51 9.84
CA SER A 247 15.86 12.81 9.68
C SER A 247 14.85 13.95 9.52
N SER A 248 13.74 13.73 8.81
CA SER A 248 12.62 14.67 8.70
C SER A 248 11.99 14.94 10.07
N ASP A 249 11.70 13.91 10.87
CA ASP A 249 11.17 14.06 12.23
C ASP A 249 12.11 14.85 13.15
N ILE A 250 13.42 14.62 13.04
CA ILE A 250 14.43 15.41 13.76
C ILE A 250 14.40 16.87 13.29
N SER A 251 14.22 17.12 12.00
CA SER A 251 14.07 18.47 11.45
C SER A 251 12.81 19.15 12.00
N GLU A 252 11.68 18.46 12.08
CA GLU A 252 10.44 18.97 12.67
C GLU A 252 10.60 19.30 14.16
N MET A 253 11.15 18.36 14.94
CA MET A 253 11.43 18.54 16.38
C MET A 253 12.41 19.70 16.64
N THR A 254 13.20 20.12 15.66
CA THR A 254 14.21 21.18 15.79
C THR A 254 13.91 22.43 14.97
N SER A 255 12.73 22.52 14.35
CA SER A 255 12.33 23.59 13.45
C SER A 255 12.13 24.96 14.12
N ASP A 256 11.71 24.98 15.39
CA ASP A 256 11.47 26.21 16.17
C ASP A 256 11.96 26.12 17.62
N VAL A 257 11.97 27.26 18.31
CA VAL A 257 12.41 27.39 19.70
C VAL A 257 11.26 27.12 20.65
N TRP A 258 11.22 25.90 21.17
CA TRP A 258 10.26 25.49 22.20
C TRP A 258 10.52 26.14 23.57
N SER A 259 9.52 26.07 24.45
CA SER A 259 9.60 26.54 25.84
C SER A 259 10.84 26.02 26.58
N ASP A 260 11.39 26.84 27.49
CA ASP A 260 12.55 26.52 28.34
C ASP A 260 12.37 25.28 29.23
N ASN A 261 11.10 24.90 29.44
CA ASN A 261 10.66 23.76 30.24
C ASN A 261 10.66 22.44 29.46
N ILE A 262 10.75 22.49 28.12
CA ILE A 262 10.77 21.31 27.24
C ILE A 262 12.21 20.96 26.90
N ARG A 263 12.51 19.66 26.90
CA ARG A 263 13.78 19.08 26.46
C ARG A 263 13.48 17.85 25.65
N ILE A 264 14.18 17.68 24.53
CA ILE A 264 14.05 16.49 23.68
C ILE A 264 15.41 15.80 23.65
N VAL A 265 15.46 14.52 24.04
CA VAL A 265 16.67 13.71 24.01
C VAL A 265 16.47 12.63 22.95
N ILE A 266 17.32 12.63 21.93
CA ILE A 266 17.15 11.80 20.73
C ILE A 266 18.34 10.83 20.64
N GLN A 267 18.05 9.55 20.44
CA GLN A 267 19.05 8.55 20.07
C GLN A 267 18.68 7.92 18.71
N PRO A 268 19.25 8.43 17.60
CA PRO A 268 19.19 7.78 16.31
C PRO A 268 20.24 6.66 16.21
N VAL A 269 19.82 5.44 15.85
CA VAL A 269 20.68 4.26 15.70
C VAL A 269 19.99 3.20 14.82
N GLY A 270 20.73 2.32 14.15
CA GLY A 270 20.15 1.16 13.43
C GLY A 270 20.03 1.32 11.91
N ALA A 271 20.07 2.55 11.40
CA ALA A 271 20.17 2.82 9.97
C ALA A 271 21.63 2.91 9.49
N THR A 272 21.91 2.29 8.35
CA THR A 272 23.15 2.32 7.59
C THR A 272 23.48 3.68 6.96
N HIS A 273 22.49 4.55 6.76
CA HIS A 273 22.61 5.95 6.32
C HIS A 273 21.73 6.87 7.18
N TRP A 274 22.08 8.15 7.30
CA TRP A 274 21.20 9.17 7.88
C TRP A 274 21.28 10.44 7.03
N SER A 275 20.12 10.98 6.62
CA SER A 275 20.07 12.23 5.84
C SER A 275 20.55 13.43 6.67
N ASN A 276 20.34 13.39 7.99
CA ASN A 276 20.83 14.39 8.92
C ASN A 276 22.35 14.28 9.12
N SER A 277 23.08 15.23 8.53
CA SER A 277 24.55 15.28 8.53
C SER A 277 25.25 15.32 9.91
N MET A 278 24.54 15.52 11.03
CA MET A 278 25.12 15.43 12.38
C MET A 278 25.22 14.00 12.90
N ILE A 279 24.45 13.09 12.32
CA ILE A 279 24.37 11.69 12.71
C ILE A 279 25.39 10.90 11.90
N ASN A 280 26.17 10.06 12.59
CA ASN A 280 27.12 9.16 11.97
C ASN A 280 26.62 7.72 12.14
N PRO A 281 26.22 7.02 11.06
CA PRO A 281 25.66 5.67 11.14
C PRO A 281 26.66 4.63 11.72
N ASN A 282 27.95 4.97 11.81
CA ASN A 282 28.99 4.12 12.39
C ASN A 282 29.11 4.25 13.92
N ARG A 283 28.20 4.97 14.58
CA ARG A 283 28.27 5.33 16.01
C ARG A 283 26.88 5.25 16.63
N THR A 284 26.83 5.06 17.95
CA THR A 284 25.62 5.28 18.74
C THR A 284 25.75 6.65 19.41
N GLN A 285 25.12 7.67 18.84
CA GLN A 285 25.16 9.05 19.32
C GLN A 285 23.87 9.43 20.04
N ARG A 286 23.96 10.39 20.95
CA ARG A 286 22.79 10.99 21.61
C ARG A 286 22.82 12.49 21.45
N PHE A 287 21.66 13.05 21.22
CA PHE A 287 21.48 14.48 21.01
C PHE A 287 20.47 15.04 22.02
N LEU A 288 20.70 16.28 22.43
CA LEU A 288 19.77 17.05 23.25
C LEU A 288 19.35 18.28 22.46
N TYR A 289 18.05 18.41 22.22
CA TYR A 289 17.47 19.65 21.76
C TYR A 289 16.96 20.48 22.94
N ARG A 290 17.44 21.73 23.03
CA ARG A 290 16.95 22.70 24.01
C ARG A 290 17.29 24.13 23.57
N LYS A 291 16.32 25.05 23.67
CA LYS A 291 16.52 26.49 23.40
C LYS A 291 17.06 26.78 21.98
N GLY A 292 16.53 26.10 20.96
CA GLY A 292 16.96 26.34 19.58
C GLY A 292 18.29 25.71 19.21
N LEU A 293 18.79 24.75 20.00
CA LEU A 293 20.10 24.15 19.79
C LEU A 293 20.03 22.63 19.98
N LEU A 294 20.44 21.91 18.92
CA LEU A 294 20.67 20.47 18.95
C LEU A 294 22.16 20.22 19.25
N GLU A 295 22.46 19.66 20.41
CA GLU A 295 23.82 19.36 20.86
C GLU A 295 24.05 17.85 20.96
N GLN A 296 25.16 17.35 20.43
CA GLN A 296 25.60 15.98 20.71
C GLN A 296 26.08 15.89 22.17
N VAL A 297 25.45 15.03 22.97
CA VAL A 297 25.68 14.91 24.41
C VAL A 297 26.29 13.58 24.85
N ASP A 298 26.28 12.58 23.96
CA ASP A 298 26.97 11.29 24.16
C ASP A 298 27.43 10.72 22.81
N ASP A 299 28.46 9.87 22.85
CA ASP A 299 29.05 9.28 21.65
C ASP A 299 29.72 7.94 21.98
N LYS A 300 29.12 6.84 21.53
CA LYS A 300 29.54 5.47 21.87
C LYS A 300 29.86 4.62 20.64
N PRO A 301 30.69 3.57 20.79
CA PRO A 301 30.79 2.53 19.78
C PRO A 301 29.39 2.09 19.33
N LEU A 302 29.26 1.72 18.05
CA LEU A 302 28.02 1.25 17.49
C LEU A 302 27.52 0.01 18.24
N GLU A 303 26.28 0.07 18.71
CA GLU A 303 25.57 -0.99 19.42
C GLU A 303 24.33 -1.39 18.60
N PRO A 304 23.85 -2.65 18.68
CA PRO A 304 22.60 -3.03 18.04
C PRO A 304 21.43 -2.19 18.55
N ALA A 305 20.59 -1.71 17.65
CA ALA A 305 19.46 -0.85 17.96
C ALA A 305 18.29 -1.64 18.57
N ALA A 306 18.04 -2.85 18.09
CA ALA A 306 16.91 -3.69 18.48
C ALA A 306 17.22 -4.69 19.61
N GLU A 307 17.95 -4.27 20.65
CA GLU A 307 18.33 -5.12 21.80
C GLU A 307 17.88 -4.48 23.14
N PRO A 308 17.36 -5.26 24.12
CA PRO A 308 16.86 -4.72 25.39
C PRO A 308 17.87 -3.84 26.13
N ASP A 309 19.15 -4.24 26.11
CA ASP A 309 20.23 -3.51 26.79
C ASP A 309 20.47 -2.12 26.19
N SER A 310 20.30 -1.97 24.87
CA SER A 310 20.51 -0.71 24.15
C SER A 310 19.42 0.30 24.50
N LEU A 311 18.16 -0.12 24.50
CA LEU A 311 17.05 0.72 24.97
C LEU A 311 17.19 1.03 26.46
N ALA A 312 17.51 0.05 27.30
CA ALA A 312 17.72 0.28 28.73
C ALA A 312 18.88 1.26 29.03
N ASP A 313 19.96 1.23 28.26
CA ASP A 313 21.05 2.21 28.39
C ASP A 313 20.59 3.63 28.01
N PHE A 314 19.79 3.78 26.95
CA PHE A 314 19.19 5.08 26.59
C PHE A 314 18.25 5.60 27.68
N LEU A 315 17.32 4.77 28.14
CA LEU A 315 16.38 5.12 29.20
C LEU A 315 17.11 5.50 30.49
N ARG A 316 18.17 4.77 30.88
CA ARG A 316 19.03 5.12 32.02
C ARG A 316 19.72 6.45 31.81
N PHE A 317 20.18 6.75 30.60
CA PHE A 317 20.82 8.02 30.30
C PHE A 317 19.84 9.18 30.48
N CYS A 318 18.65 9.10 29.88
CA CYS A 318 17.59 10.09 30.01
C CYS A 318 17.21 10.33 31.47
N LYS A 319 16.88 9.25 32.20
CA LYS A 319 16.53 9.29 33.63
C LYS A 319 17.57 9.99 34.51
N ASN A 320 18.85 9.69 34.28
CA ASN A 320 19.92 10.17 35.16
C ASN A 320 20.41 11.58 34.80
N LYS A 321 20.36 11.96 33.52
CA LYS A 321 20.92 13.23 33.02
C LYS A 321 19.86 14.32 32.89
N TYR A 322 18.63 13.94 32.57
CA TYR A 322 17.54 14.85 32.27
C TYR A 322 16.28 14.48 33.04
N PRO A 323 16.31 14.46 34.39
CA PRO A 323 15.09 14.30 35.17
C PRO A 323 14.15 15.50 34.95
N ALA A 324 12.85 15.22 34.93
CA ALA A 324 11.79 16.19 34.74
C ALA A 324 10.56 15.82 35.58
N ASP A 325 9.61 16.75 35.68
CA ASP A 325 8.34 16.53 36.38
C ASP A 325 7.42 15.63 35.56
N HIS A 326 7.51 15.74 34.23
CA HIS A 326 6.84 14.88 33.26
C HIS A 326 7.83 14.27 32.27
N THR A 327 7.59 13.01 31.92
CA THR A 327 8.44 12.29 30.94
C THR A 327 7.58 11.62 29.88
N MET A 328 7.96 11.81 28.62
CA MET A 328 7.40 11.11 27.46
C MET A 328 8.48 10.22 26.85
N LEU A 329 8.12 9.01 26.44
CA LEU A 329 8.96 8.14 25.62
C LEU A 329 8.28 7.98 24.26
N VAL A 330 9.00 8.29 23.20
CA VAL A 330 8.59 8.07 21.81
C VAL A 330 9.50 7.00 21.22
N LEU A 331 8.86 6.00 20.63
CA LEU A 331 9.49 4.85 19.99
C LEU A 331 9.16 4.91 18.50
N TRP A 332 10.19 5.16 17.68
CA TRP A 332 10.17 5.23 16.22
C TRP A 332 11.11 4.14 15.65
N ASN A 333 10.79 3.24 14.72
CA ASN A 333 9.79 3.24 13.66
C ASN A 333 9.09 1.86 13.58
N HIS A 334 8.63 1.43 12.40
CA HIS A 334 8.18 0.08 12.02
C HIS A 334 7.61 -0.75 13.15
N GLY A 335 6.29 -0.71 13.27
CA GLY A 335 5.58 -1.56 14.19
C GLY A 335 4.97 -2.76 13.48
N SER A 336 4.77 -3.83 14.23
CA SER A 336 4.11 -5.06 13.78
C SER A 336 3.14 -5.55 14.85
N GLY A 337 2.58 -4.63 15.64
CA GLY A 337 1.69 -4.91 16.76
C GLY A 337 2.29 -5.93 17.73
N PRO A 338 1.66 -7.11 17.92
CA PRO A 338 2.16 -8.13 18.85
C PRO A 338 3.56 -8.66 18.47
N PHE A 339 3.95 -8.57 17.21
CA PHE A 339 5.21 -9.13 16.72
C PHE A 339 6.41 -8.22 16.95
N GLY A 340 6.19 -6.99 17.44
CA GLY A 340 7.26 -6.11 17.89
C GLY A 340 7.34 -4.77 17.19
N TYR A 341 8.48 -4.11 17.37
CA TYR A 341 8.75 -2.73 16.96
C TYR A 341 10.22 -2.49 16.62
N GLY A 342 10.49 -1.59 15.66
CA GLY A 342 11.80 -1.05 15.32
C GLY A 342 12.73 -2.05 14.63
N SER A 343 12.84 -1.96 13.30
CA SER A 343 13.71 -2.82 12.48
C SER A 343 15.13 -2.26 12.38
N ASP A 344 16.15 -3.01 12.80
CA ASP A 344 17.58 -2.61 12.74
C ASP A 344 18.20 -3.02 11.41
N SER A 345 18.44 -2.08 10.50
CA SER A 345 19.09 -2.35 9.20
C SER A 345 20.57 -2.74 9.30
N ILE A 346 21.26 -2.35 10.37
CA ILE A 346 22.70 -2.61 10.54
C ILE A 346 22.93 -4.06 11.01
N TYR A 347 22.25 -4.48 12.08
CA TYR A 347 22.44 -5.80 12.68
C TYR A 347 21.37 -6.81 12.27
N GLY A 348 20.24 -6.36 11.74
CA GLY A 348 19.04 -7.17 11.57
C GLY A 348 18.28 -7.34 12.88
N GLY A 349 16.99 -7.69 12.76
CA GLY A 349 16.12 -7.96 13.91
C GLY A 349 15.18 -6.79 14.24
N MET A 350 14.29 -7.05 15.20
CA MET A 350 13.26 -6.13 15.67
C MET A 350 13.04 -6.39 17.16
N PHE A 351 12.66 -5.37 17.95
CA PHE A 351 12.33 -5.60 19.35
C PHE A 351 11.08 -6.44 19.46
N SER A 352 11.13 -7.55 20.20
CA SER A 352 9.90 -8.19 20.68
C SER A 352 9.27 -7.35 21.80
N LEU A 353 7.97 -7.55 22.07
CA LEU A 353 7.31 -6.91 23.21
C LEU A 353 7.98 -7.25 24.56
N LYS A 354 8.52 -8.47 24.66
CA LYS A 354 9.30 -8.92 25.81
C LYS A 354 10.60 -8.12 25.96
N ASP A 355 11.29 -7.83 24.85
CA ASP A 355 12.52 -7.03 24.87
C ASP A 355 12.25 -5.60 25.36
N ILE A 356 11.15 -4.99 24.90
CA ILE A 356 10.70 -3.67 25.35
C ILE A 356 10.41 -3.69 26.85
N ARG A 357 9.63 -4.67 27.32
CA ARG A 357 9.32 -4.82 28.75
C ARG A 357 10.56 -5.07 29.59
N GLU A 358 11.50 -5.87 29.11
CA GLU A 358 12.79 -6.11 29.77
C GLU A 358 13.60 -4.82 29.88
N ALA A 359 13.70 -4.06 28.79
CA ALA A 359 14.41 -2.79 28.76
C ALA A 359 13.82 -1.76 29.74
N LEU A 360 12.49 -1.63 29.77
CA LEU A 360 11.78 -0.76 30.71
C LEU A 360 12.01 -1.21 32.17
N SER A 361 11.87 -2.52 32.43
CA SER A 361 12.04 -3.13 33.76
C SER A 361 13.47 -3.05 34.29
N ALA A 362 14.47 -3.01 33.40
CA ALA A 362 15.88 -2.83 33.78
C ALA A 362 16.17 -1.43 34.34
N VAL A 363 15.27 -0.47 34.15
CA VAL A 363 15.45 0.94 34.53
C VAL A 363 14.40 1.42 35.52
N TYR A 364 13.16 0.95 35.39
CA TYR A 364 12.00 1.37 36.16
C TYR A 364 11.28 0.15 36.75
N ALA A 365 10.67 0.33 37.92
CA ALA A 365 9.71 -0.63 38.43
C ALA A 365 8.34 -0.27 37.85
N PRO A 366 7.57 -1.23 37.31
CA PRO A 366 6.19 -0.97 36.88
C PRO A 366 5.33 -0.60 38.09
N ASP A 367 4.53 0.44 37.95
CA ASP A 367 3.63 0.98 38.98
C ASP A 367 2.45 1.68 38.29
N ILE A 368 1.25 1.11 38.39
CA ILE A 368 0.04 1.64 37.74
C ILE A 368 -0.44 2.97 38.37
N ASP A 369 -0.15 3.18 39.66
CA ASP A 369 -0.59 4.37 40.40
C ASP A 369 0.37 5.55 40.17
N ASN A 370 1.66 5.24 39.98
CA ASN A 370 2.71 6.24 39.75
C ASN A 370 3.75 5.75 38.72
N PRO A 371 3.34 5.61 37.45
CA PRO A 371 4.22 5.12 36.40
C PRO A 371 5.36 6.10 36.12
N PRO A 372 6.52 5.60 35.62
CA PRO A 372 7.68 6.42 35.30
C PRO A 372 7.48 7.39 34.13
N PHE A 373 6.55 7.08 33.21
CA PHE A 373 6.21 7.94 32.08
C PHE A 373 4.80 8.48 32.23
N ASP A 374 4.60 9.71 31.79
CA ASP A 374 3.26 10.25 31.57
C ASP A 374 2.68 9.68 30.29
N ILE A 375 3.50 9.60 29.24
CA ILE A 375 3.10 9.13 27.90
C ILE A 375 4.18 8.17 27.37
N ILE A 376 3.76 7.01 26.89
CA ILE A 376 4.56 6.20 25.96
C ILE A 376 3.84 6.21 24.61
N GLY A 377 4.52 6.66 23.58
CA GLY A 377 4.02 6.73 22.22
C GLY A 377 4.82 5.85 21.28
N PHE A 378 4.12 5.25 20.33
CA PHE A 378 4.75 4.61 19.19
C PHE A 378 4.43 5.43 17.95
N ASP A 379 5.48 5.94 17.33
CA ASP A 379 5.46 6.51 15.99
C ASP A 379 5.80 5.36 15.03
N ALA A 380 4.84 4.44 14.94
CA ALA A 380 5.03 3.13 14.35
C ALA A 380 3.67 2.42 14.12
N CYS A 381 3.59 1.75 12.98
CA CYS A 381 2.43 0.98 12.54
C CYS A 381 1.86 -0.02 13.58
N LEU A 382 0.53 -0.15 13.66
CA LEU A 382 -0.17 -1.28 14.31
C LEU A 382 0.02 -1.43 15.82
N MET A 383 0.57 -0.42 16.50
CA MET A 383 0.94 -0.54 17.91
C MET A 383 -0.25 -0.40 18.87
N SER A 384 -1.43 0.06 18.41
CA SER A 384 -2.66 0.07 19.21
C SER A 384 -3.31 -1.31 19.19
N CYS A 385 -2.73 -2.25 19.95
CA CYS A 385 -3.32 -3.56 20.17
C CYS A 385 -3.13 -4.04 21.61
N LEU A 386 -3.98 -4.99 22.02
CA LEU A 386 -4.02 -5.49 23.40
C LEU A 386 -2.65 -5.97 23.90
N ASP A 387 -1.94 -6.78 23.12
CA ASP A 387 -0.63 -7.34 23.52
C ASP A 387 0.41 -6.24 23.80
N VAL A 388 0.44 -5.18 22.98
CA VAL A 388 1.35 -4.04 23.17
C VAL A 388 1.02 -3.32 24.47
N THR A 389 -0.24 -2.98 24.70
CA THR A 389 -0.65 -2.29 25.93
C THR A 389 -0.38 -3.12 27.19
N HIS A 390 -0.52 -4.45 27.11
CA HIS A 390 -0.19 -5.38 28.18
C HIS A 390 1.32 -5.41 28.47
N ALA A 391 2.17 -5.44 27.43
CA ALA A 391 3.62 -5.43 27.60
C ALA A 391 4.12 -4.17 28.32
N LEU A 392 3.45 -3.04 28.10
CA LEU A 392 3.76 -1.73 28.69
C LEU A 392 3.12 -1.51 30.07
N ASP A 393 2.30 -2.44 30.56
CA ASP A 393 1.54 -2.26 31.80
C ASP A 393 2.42 -1.82 32.98
N GLY A 394 1.96 -0.76 33.67
CA GLY A 394 2.63 -0.09 34.78
C GLY A 394 3.76 0.88 34.38
N PHE A 395 4.03 1.12 33.10
CA PHE A 395 5.11 2.04 32.69
C PHE A 395 4.64 3.44 32.26
N ALA A 396 3.38 3.62 31.86
CA ALA A 396 2.85 4.94 31.47
C ALA A 396 1.49 5.24 32.12
N LYS A 397 1.07 6.52 32.07
CA LYS A 397 -0.34 6.91 32.35
C LYS A 397 -1.19 6.81 31.09
N PHE A 398 -0.63 7.24 29.95
CA PHE A 398 -1.31 7.24 28.66
C PHE A 398 -0.44 6.60 27.59
N TYR A 399 -1.09 5.95 26.63
CA TYR A 399 -0.48 5.52 25.38
C TYR A 399 -1.02 6.33 24.20
N CYS A 400 -0.14 6.70 23.27
CA CYS A 400 -0.53 7.26 21.97
C CYS A 400 -0.16 6.25 20.89
N LEU A 401 -1.16 5.62 20.27
CA LEU A 401 -0.98 4.45 19.41
C LEU A 401 -1.95 4.49 18.21
N SER A 402 -1.56 3.89 17.09
CA SER A 402 -2.42 3.62 15.92
C SER A 402 -2.76 2.13 15.81
N GLU A 403 -4.02 1.78 15.55
CA GLU A 403 -4.43 0.41 15.25
C GLU A 403 -3.88 -0.07 13.90
N GLU A 404 -3.48 0.87 13.08
CA GLU A 404 -3.23 0.71 11.66
C GLU A 404 -1.81 1.13 11.27
N SER A 405 -1.37 0.72 10.08
CA SER A 405 -0.16 1.23 9.43
C SER A 405 -0.19 2.75 9.31
N GLU A 406 0.77 3.39 9.99
CA GLU A 406 1.03 4.81 9.88
C GLU A 406 1.76 5.09 8.56
N PRO A 407 1.44 6.20 7.85
CA PRO A 407 2.21 6.61 6.68
C PRO A 407 3.68 6.92 7.03
N GLY A 408 4.54 6.96 6.01
CA GLY A 408 6.00 7.05 6.20
C GLY A 408 6.49 8.30 6.93
N ASP A 409 5.71 9.39 6.88
CA ASP A 409 6.02 10.66 7.56
C ASP A 409 5.81 10.58 9.08
N GLY A 410 5.11 9.56 9.60
CA GLY A 410 4.94 9.36 11.04
C GLY A 410 4.09 10.44 11.72
N TRP A 411 4.54 10.91 12.88
CA TRP A 411 3.88 11.95 13.66
C TRP A 411 4.26 13.36 13.20
N ASP A 412 3.30 14.30 13.21
CA ASP A 412 3.63 15.72 12.99
C ASP A 412 4.10 16.37 14.32
N TYR A 413 5.42 16.45 14.51
CA TYR A 413 6.02 16.85 15.80
C TYR A 413 5.84 18.33 16.12
N GLY A 414 5.80 19.18 15.10
CA GLY A 414 5.78 20.64 15.25
C GLY A 414 4.57 21.17 16.04
N PRO A 415 3.33 20.89 15.60
CA PRO A 415 2.11 21.44 16.20
C PRO A 415 1.92 21.09 17.67
N PHE A 416 2.18 19.85 18.10
CA PHE A 416 1.97 19.49 19.51
C PHE A 416 3.06 20.11 20.41
N LEU A 417 4.31 20.22 19.93
CA LEU A 417 5.38 20.93 20.65
C LEU A 417 5.11 22.44 20.76
N ALA A 418 4.51 23.02 19.71
CA ALA A 418 4.03 24.40 19.72
C ALA A 418 2.90 24.58 20.74
N ALA A 419 1.90 23.68 20.75
CA ALA A 419 0.80 23.71 21.73
C ALA A 419 1.32 23.65 23.18
N MET A 420 2.27 22.76 23.48
CA MET A 420 2.92 22.69 24.79
C MET A 420 3.68 23.97 25.16
N THR A 421 4.23 24.68 24.18
CA THR A 421 4.93 25.95 24.38
C THR A 421 3.96 27.11 24.65
N GLU A 422 2.82 27.12 23.95
CA GLU A 422 1.77 28.12 24.10
C GLU A 422 1.00 27.99 25.43
N ASP A 423 0.67 26.76 25.82
CA ASP A 423 0.05 26.42 27.09
C ASP A 423 0.91 25.46 27.94
N PRO A 424 1.84 25.99 28.75
CA PRO A 424 2.68 25.16 29.64
C PRO A 424 1.89 24.52 30.79
N THR A 425 0.57 24.74 30.89
CA THR A 425 -0.31 24.11 31.89
C THR A 425 -1.11 22.94 31.33
N MET A 426 -0.93 22.60 30.03
CA MET A 426 -1.54 21.42 29.42
C MET A 426 -1.27 20.19 30.29
N SER A 427 -2.34 19.45 30.61
CA SER A 427 -2.24 18.17 31.29
C SER A 427 -1.56 17.15 30.37
N SER A 428 -0.98 16.10 30.94
CA SER A 428 -0.40 15.02 30.14
C SER A 428 -1.41 14.38 29.18
N ALA A 429 -2.68 14.27 29.59
CA ALA A 429 -3.75 13.79 28.72
C ALA A 429 -4.01 14.74 27.52
N LYS A 430 -3.98 16.06 27.73
CA LYS A 430 -4.14 17.04 26.63
C LYS A 430 -2.93 17.04 25.69
N VAL A 431 -1.72 16.79 26.21
CA VAL A 431 -0.53 16.57 25.37
C VAL A 431 -0.71 15.32 24.50
N ALA A 432 -1.18 14.21 25.07
CA ALA A 432 -1.49 13.00 24.32
C ALA A 432 -2.54 13.24 23.22
N GLN A 433 -3.63 13.96 23.53
CA GLN A 433 -4.64 14.36 22.56
C GLN A 433 -4.04 15.21 21.43
N SER A 434 -3.17 16.18 21.75
CA SER A 434 -2.57 17.05 20.73
C SER A 434 -1.66 16.30 19.75
N ILE A 435 -1.09 15.17 20.16
CA ILE A 435 -0.34 14.28 19.25
C ILE A 435 -1.31 13.65 18.25
N VAL A 436 -2.39 13.03 18.73
CA VAL A 436 -3.44 12.44 17.87
C VAL A 436 -3.97 13.49 16.89
N ASP A 437 -4.32 14.67 17.39
CA ASP A 437 -4.89 15.72 16.56
C ASP A 437 -3.91 16.25 15.52
N ALA A 438 -2.63 16.45 15.88
CA ALA A 438 -1.61 16.91 14.94
C ALA A 438 -1.44 15.91 13.79
N SER A 439 -1.18 14.64 14.11
CA SER A 439 -0.93 13.60 13.12
C SER A 439 -2.16 13.34 12.24
N THR A 440 -3.36 13.19 12.82
CA THR A 440 -4.57 12.99 12.01
C THR A 440 -4.86 14.20 11.12
N ASN A 441 -4.72 15.42 11.63
CA ASN A 441 -4.96 16.62 10.82
C ASN A 441 -3.93 16.77 9.71
N TYR A 442 -2.67 16.42 9.92
CA TYR A 442 -1.63 16.44 8.89
C TYR A 442 -2.07 15.59 7.68
N TYR A 443 -2.42 14.33 7.92
CA TYR A 443 -2.85 13.43 6.85
C TYR A 443 -4.17 13.84 6.19
N MET A 444 -5.12 14.39 6.94
CA MET A 444 -6.36 14.90 6.33
C MET A 444 -6.11 16.15 5.50
N GLN A 445 -5.17 17.02 5.90
CA GLN A 445 -4.76 18.15 5.08
C GLN A 445 -4.12 17.65 3.79
N ASP A 446 -3.28 16.62 3.84
CA ASP A 446 -2.68 16.08 2.62
C ASP A 446 -3.73 15.44 1.71
N ASN A 447 -4.67 14.65 2.24
CA ASN A 447 -5.80 14.12 1.45
C ASN A 447 -6.61 15.22 0.73
N VAL A 448 -6.76 16.39 1.35
CA VAL A 448 -7.45 17.54 0.74
C VAL A 448 -6.56 18.31 -0.24
N ARG A 449 -5.25 18.43 0.04
CA ARG A 449 -4.28 19.09 -0.84
C ARG A 449 -4.01 18.27 -2.10
N ASN A 450 -3.95 16.95 -1.95
CA ASN A 450 -3.58 15.98 -2.95
C ASN A 450 -4.69 14.93 -3.14
N PRO A 451 -5.67 15.17 -4.03
CA PRO A 451 -6.78 14.25 -4.26
C PRO A 451 -6.39 12.88 -4.84
N LEU A 452 -5.13 12.67 -5.21
CA LEU A 452 -4.61 11.35 -5.64
C LEU A 452 -4.11 10.51 -4.47
N VAL A 453 -3.92 11.12 -3.31
CA VAL A 453 -3.50 10.46 -2.08
C VAL A 453 -4.69 10.40 -1.14
N ASN A 454 -4.89 9.24 -0.51
CA ASN A 454 -5.93 9.05 0.50
C ASN A 454 -5.38 8.22 1.64
N TYR A 455 -4.85 8.86 2.67
CA TYR A 455 -4.47 8.18 3.89
C TYR A 455 -5.71 7.86 4.71
N ASP A 456 -5.87 6.58 5.04
CA ASP A 456 -6.81 6.11 6.07
C ASP A 456 -5.99 5.89 7.35
N VAL A 457 -6.14 6.76 8.35
CA VAL A 457 -5.36 6.74 9.60
C VAL A 457 -6.27 6.49 10.79
N THR A 458 -5.71 5.91 11.85
CA THR A 458 -6.33 5.76 13.16
C THR A 458 -5.37 6.25 14.22
N PHE A 459 -5.82 6.97 15.22
CA PHE A 459 -4.98 7.32 16.36
C PHE A 459 -5.79 7.38 17.66
N SER A 460 -5.23 6.84 18.73
CA SER A 460 -5.90 6.72 20.01
C SER A 460 -5.04 7.23 21.16
N VAL A 461 -5.69 7.87 22.14
CA VAL A 461 -5.18 8.03 23.50
C VAL A 461 -5.80 6.94 24.38
N ILE A 462 -4.97 6.05 24.91
CA ILE A 462 -5.41 4.95 25.79
C ILE A 462 -4.97 5.23 27.23
N ASP A 463 -5.89 5.10 28.18
CA ASP A 463 -5.62 5.06 29.62
C ASP A 463 -4.94 3.74 29.98
N ALA A 464 -3.65 3.82 30.30
CA ALA A 464 -2.83 2.66 30.60
C ALA A 464 -3.33 1.88 31.83
N SER A 465 -4.01 2.55 32.78
CA SER A 465 -4.51 1.90 33.99
C SER A 465 -5.69 0.95 33.73
N LYS A 466 -6.34 1.10 32.57
CA LYS A 466 -7.50 0.31 32.15
C LYS A 466 -7.18 -0.71 31.09
N ALA A 467 -6.13 -0.48 30.30
CA ALA A 467 -5.71 -1.41 29.26
C ALA A 467 -5.39 -2.83 29.80
N SER A 468 -4.83 -2.97 31.00
CA SER A 468 -4.61 -4.29 31.60
C SER A 468 -5.91 -5.02 31.95
N GLU A 469 -6.92 -4.32 32.47
CA GLU A 469 -8.24 -4.93 32.74
C GLU A 469 -8.90 -5.40 31.44
N LEU A 470 -8.69 -4.65 30.34
CA LEU A 470 -9.21 -4.98 29.01
C LEU A 470 -8.55 -6.24 28.43
N TYR A 471 -7.22 -6.38 28.56
CA TYR A 471 -6.51 -7.61 28.17
C TYR A 471 -7.03 -8.84 28.93
N ASP A 472 -7.24 -8.70 30.25
CA ASP A 472 -7.77 -9.79 31.09
C ASP A 472 -9.20 -10.18 30.66
N ALA A 473 -10.07 -9.19 30.40
CA ALA A 473 -11.43 -9.44 29.93
C ALA A 473 -11.45 -10.14 28.56
N TYR A 474 -10.52 -9.80 27.67
CA TYR A 474 -10.35 -10.53 26.41
C TYR A 474 -9.91 -11.99 26.65
N GLY A 475 -8.98 -12.21 27.58
CA GLY A 475 -8.60 -13.54 28.01
C GLY A 475 -9.78 -14.37 28.57
N GLU A 476 -10.70 -13.74 29.29
CA GLU A 476 -11.93 -14.38 29.78
C GLU A 476 -12.86 -14.78 28.63
N LEU A 477 -13.00 -13.96 27.58
CA LEU A 477 -13.72 -14.31 26.36
C LEU A 477 -13.08 -15.52 25.67
N CYS A 478 -11.76 -15.51 25.48
CA CYS A 478 -11.05 -16.64 24.86
C CYS A 478 -11.18 -17.93 25.70
N ARG A 479 -11.16 -17.81 27.03
CA ARG A 479 -11.41 -18.94 27.93
C ARG A 479 -12.81 -19.52 27.74
N ALA A 480 -13.84 -18.68 27.68
CA ALA A 480 -15.22 -19.12 27.45
C ALA A 480 -15.34 -19.85 26.10
N GLN A 481 -14.80 -19.24 25.03
CA GLN A 481 -14.75 -19.82 23.70
C GLN A 481 -14.00 -21.16 23.65
N LEU A 482 -12.86 -21.28 24.33
CA LEU A 482 -12.07 -22.51 24.40
C LEU A 482 -12.84 -23.64 25.08
N LEU A 483 -13.52 -23.33 26.19
CA LEU A 483 -14.33 -24.30 26.91
C LEU A 483 -15.49 -24.78 26.04
N ASP A 484 -16.17 -23.88 25.35
CA ASP A 484 -17.31 -24.22 24.50
C ASP A 484 -16.88 -24.95 23.22
N ALA A 485 -15.73 -24.59 22.63
CA ALA A 485 -15.14 -25.27 21.48
C ALA A 485 -14.84 -26.76 21.74
N CYS A 486 -14.57 -27.15 23.00
CA CYS A 486 -14.41 -28.55 23.38
C CYS A 486 -15.74 -29.34 23.30
N ASP A 487 -16.86 -28.68 23.57
CA ASP A 487 -18.19 -29.29 23.51
C ASP A 487 -18.76 -29.23 22.08
N ASP A 488 -18.56 -28.11 21.39
CA ASP A 488 -18.98 -27.86 20.01
C ASP A 488 -17.89 -27.13 19.21
N MET A 489 -17.21 -27.84 18.31
CA MET A 489 -16.20 -27.25 17.42
C MET A 489 -16.76 -26.19 16.46
N GLY A 490 -18.08 -26.05 16.34
CA GLY A 490 -18.71 -24.96 15.59
C GLY A 490 -18.35 -23.58 16.13
N VAL A 491 -17.95 -23.48 17.40
CA VAL A 491 -17.40 -22.23 17.98
C VAL A 491 -16.17 -21.74 17.23
N LEU A 492 -15.28 -22.64 16.77
CA LEU A 492 -14.10 -22.26 15.98
C LEU A 492 -14.49 -21.65 14.64
N ALA A 493 -15.58 -22.15 14.03
CA ALA A 493 -16.11 -21.61 12.80
C ALA A 493 -16.78 -20.25 13.03
N GLU A 494 -17.48 -20.08 14.13
CA GLU A 494 -18.12 -18.82 14.50
C GLU A 494 -17.10 -17.71 14.74
N ILE A 495 -16.00 -18.01 15.46
CA ILE A 495 -14.86 -17.09 15.59
C ILE A 495 -14.38 -16.65 14.20
N GLY A 496 -14.16 -17.59 13.29
CA GLY A 496 -13.69 -17.27 11.93
C GLY A 496 -14.64 -16.37 11.13
N LYS A 497 -15.96 -16.54 11.30
CA LYS A 497 -16.98 -15.67 10.68
C LYS A 497 -16.96 -14.27 11.29
N CYS A 498 -16.91 -14.15 12.61
CA CYS A 498 -16.92 -12.86 13.30
C CYS A 498 -15.65 -12.06 12.97
N VAL A 499 -14.47 -12.70 12.96
CA VAL A 499 -13.22 -12.09 12.47
C VAL A 499 -13.34 -11.72 10.99
N GLY A 500 -14.00 -12.57 10.21
CA GLY A 500 -14.30 -12.34 8.79
C GLY A 500 -14.98 -10.98 8.52
N LYS A 501 -15.90 -10.57 9.40
CA LYS A 501 -16.74 -9.37 9.31
C LYS A 501 -16.15 -8.12 9.99
N SER A 502 -15.13 -8.31 10.84
CA SER A 502 -14.53 -7.23 11.61
C SER A 502 -13.60 -6.38 10.75
N THR A 503 -13.52 -5.07 11.07
CA THR A 503 -12.53 -4.16 10.46
C THR A 503 -11.13 -4.71 10.71
N ARG A 504 -10.26 -4.70 9.68
CA ARG A 504 -8.93 -5.29 9.71
C ARG A 504 -7.86 -4.23 9.50
N TYR A 505 -6.71 -4.44 10.13
CA TYR A 505 -5.57 -3.53 10.08
C TYR A 505 -4.31 -4.20 9.53
N GLY A 506 -3.30 -3.39 9.17
CA GLY A 506 -2.01 -3.85 8.65
C GLY A 506 -1.94 -3.81 7.14
N GLY A 507 -2.88 -3.13 6.51
CA GLY A 507 -2.96 -3.11 5.07
C GLY A 507 -2.84 -4.52 4.48
N SER A 508 -2.04 -4.68 3.42
CA SER A 508 -1.92 -5.98 2.75
C SER A 508 -1.23 -7.03 3.61
N PHE A 509 -0.53 -6.58 4.64
CA PHE A 509 0.05 -7.42 5.69
C PHE A 509 -0.97 -7.85 6.75
N SER A 510 -2.25 -7.42 6.68
CA SER A 510 -3.34 -7.92 7.53
C SER A 510 -3.46 -9.45 7.52
N LYS A 511 -3.02 -10.11 6.44
CA LYS A 511 -2.98 -11.57 6.29
C LYS A 511 -1.88 -12.23 7.12
N VAL A 512 -0.81 -11.49 7.42
CA VAL A 512 0.27 -11.90 8.32
C VAL A 512 -0.10 -11.49 9.74
N PHE A 513 -0.48 -10.22 9.93
CA PHE A 513 -0.70 -9.63 11.25
C PHE A 513 -2.04 -10.01 11.86
N ASN A 514 -3.06 -10.40 11.10
CA ASN A 514 -4.39 -10.83 11.58
C ASN A 514 -4.98 -9.94 12.70
N LEU A 515 -4.75 -8.62 12.61
CA LEU A 515 -5.28 -7.65 13.54
C LEU A 515 -6.68 -7.21 13.10
N VAL A 516 -7.62 -7.25 14.04
CA VAL A 516 -8.99 -6.75 13.85
C VAL A 516 -9.41 -5.82 14.97
N ASP A 517 -10.34 -4.93 14.66
CA ASP A 517 -10.95 -4.05 15.65
C ASP A 517 -11.66 -4.85 16.75
N LEU A 518 -11.29 -4.62 18.01
CA LEU A 518 -11.82 -5.38 19.13
C LEU A 518 -13.31 -5.10 19.36
N GLY A 519 -13.74 -3.84 19.26
CA GLY A 519 -15.14 -3.46 19.46
C GLY A 519 -16.07 -4.12 18.45
N ASN A 520 -15.72 -4.06 17.16
CA ASN A 520 -16.42 -4.67 16.03
C ASN A 520 -16.49 -6.19 16.23
N TYR A 521 -15.36 -6.79 16.59
CA TYR A 521 -15.30 -8.23 16.82
C TYR A 521 -16.25 -8.66 17.94
N THR A 522 -16.33 -7.89 19.04
CA THR A 522 -17.29 -8.16 20.11
C THR A 522 -18.74 -7.91 19.71
N ASP A 523 -19.02 -6.93 18.85
CA ASP A 523 -20.39 -6.68 18.36
C ASP A 523 -20.92 -7.89 17.57
N TYR A 524 -20.06 -8.61 16.83
CA TYR A 524 -20.43 -9.84 16.13
C TYR A 524 -20.52 -11.08 17.03
N LEU A 525 -19.98 -11.04 18.25
CA LEU A 525 -19.98 -12.17 19.19
C LEU A 525 -21.03 -12.06 20.29
N VAL A 526 -21.65 -10.88 20.46
CA VAL A 526 -22.52 -10.55 21.59
C VAL A 526 -23.71 -11.52 21.77
N ASP A 527 -24.22 -12.11 20.70
CA ASP A 527 -25.31 -13.08 20.77
C ASP A 527 -24.87 -14.42 21.41
N SER A 528 -23.58 -14.77 21.28
CA SER A 528 -23.01 -15.99 21.84
C SER A 528 -22.38 -15.77 23.22
N TYR A 529 -21.74 -14.61 23.44
CA TYR A 529 -21.00 -14.27 24.65
C TYR A 529 -21.41 -12.89 25.20
N PRO A 530 -22.68 -12.69 25.59
CA PRO A 530 -23.20 -11.36 25.92
C PRO A 530 -22.52 -10.71 27.13
N ASP A 531 -22.17 -11.49 28.15
CA ASP A 531 -21.58 -10.97 29.39
C ASP A 531 -20.12 -10.56 29.14
N GLU A 532 -19.33 -11.40 28.46
CA GLU A 532 -17.94 -11.14 28.11
C GLU A 532 -17.83 -9.96 27.13
N CYS A 533 -18.64 -9.94 26.06
CA CYS A 533 -18.64 -8.85 25.08
C CYS A 533 -19.07 -7.51 25.72
N SER A 534 -20.09 -7.51 26.58
CA SER A 534 -20.51 -6.27 27.26
C SER A 534 -19.41 -5.73 28.16
N ARG A 535 -18.70 -6.59 28.90
CA ARG A 535 -17.57 -6.18 29.74
C ARG A 535 -16.42 -5.60 28.93
N ILE A 536 -16.11 -6.20 27.79
CA ILE A 536 -15.08 -5.68 26.87
C ILE A 536 -15.48 -4.30 26.34
N LYS A 537 -16.72 -4.11 25.86
CA LYS A 537 -17.21 -2.81 25.37
C LYS A 537 -17.14 -1.73 26.45
N GLU A 538 -17.58 -2.04 27.67
CA GLU A 538 -17.47 -1.11 28.82
C GLU A 538 -15.99 -0.72 29.08
N LEU A 539 -15.07 -1.67 28.99
CA LEU A 539 -13.64 -1.42 29.21
C LEU A 539 -12.98 -0.67 28.05
N ILE A 540 -13.43 -0.86 26.80
CA ILE A 540 -13.01 -0.02 25.67
C ILE A 540 -13.44 1.43 25.93
N ASP A 541 -14.69 1.67 26.35
CA ASP A 541 -15.19 3.01 26.66
C ASP A 541 -14.42 3.68 27.82
N GLU A 542 -13.92 2.89 28.79
CA GLU A 542 -13.08 3.37 29.89
C GLU A 542 -11.62 3.60 29.47
N ALA A 543 -11.04 2.69 28.66
CA ALA A 543 -9.63 2.70 28.30
C ALA A 543 -9.32 3.65 27.14
N VAL A 544 -10.14 3.68 26.09
CA VAL A 544 -9.95 4.57 24.94
C VAL A 544 -10.54 5.94 25.30
N LEU A 545 -9.66 6.86 25.69
CA LEU A 545 -10.06 8.19 26.17
C LEU A 545 -10.35 9.14 25.02
N TYR A 546 -9.70 8.97 23.88
CA TYR A 546 -9.86 9.78 22.68
C TYR A 546 -9.45 8.96 21.48
N HIS A 547 -10.23 8.96 20.41
CA HIS A 547 -9.92 8.25 19.18
C HIS A 547 -10.28 9.10 17.96
N ARG A 548 -9.48 9.00 16.90
CA ARG A 548 -9.81 9.56 15.59
C ARG A 548 -9.46 8.57 14.49
N GLU A 549 -10.33 8.54 13.50
CA GLU A 549 -10.30 7.63 12.36
C GLU A 549 -10.89 8.31 11.12
N ASN A 550 -10.61 7.77 9.94
CA ASN A 550 -11.23 8.24 8.71
C ASN A 550 -11.38 7.13 7.65
N GLY A 551 -12.08 7.47 6.57
CA GLY A 551 -12.14 6.63 5.37
C GLY A 551 -12.77 5.26 5.65
N ALA A 552 -12.13 4.18 5.19
CA ALA A 552 -12.64 2.84 5.44
C ALA A 552 -12.45 2.32 6.87
N LEU A 553 -11.80 3.10 7.72
CA LEU A 553 -11.58 2.77 9.12
C LEU A 553 -12.57 3.48 10.05
N ALA A 554 -13.61 4.13 9.51
CA ALA A 554 -14.61 4.87 10.28
C ALA A 554 -15.41 4.04 11.30
N ASP A 555 -15.30 2.71 11.26
CA ASP A 555 -15.89 1.79 12.24
C ASP A 555 -14.90 1.40 13.36
N SER A 556 -13.69 1.96 13.38
CA SER A 556 -12.66 1.63 14.38
C SER A 556 -13.04 2.10 15.78
N THR A 557 -12.58 1.37 16.79
CA THR A 557 -12.89 1.61 18.20
C THR A 557 -11.66 1.96 19.03
N GLY A 558 -10.51 2.10 18.37
CA GLY A 558 -9.29 2.64 18.94
C GLY A 558 -8.32 1.61 19.51
N ILE A 559 -8.68 0.32 19.55
CA ILE A 559 -7.79 -0.76 19.96
C ILE A 559 -8.06 -2.08 19.21
N ALA A 560 -7.01 -2.63 18.63
CA ALA A 560 -7.05 -3.88 17.88
C ALA A 560 -6.73 -5.11 18.74
N VAL A 561 -7.07 -6.29 18.22
CA VAL A 561 -6.69 -7.58 18.77
C VAL A 561 -6.19 -8.53 17.68
N TYR A 562 -5.15 -9.31 17.99
CA TYR A 562 -4.66 -10.38 17.13
C TYR A 562 -5.60 -11.58 17.20
N VAL A 563 -6.21 -11.99 16.08
CA VAL A 563 -6.99 -13.23 16.01
C VAL A 563 -6.63 -14.01 14.75
N PRO A 564 -5.87 -15.11 14.84
CA PRO A 564 -5.42 -15.82 13.64
C PRO A 564 -6.62 -16.41 12.92
N ASN A 565 -6.94 -15.92 11.72
CA ASN A 565 -8.09 -16.41 10.96
C ASN A 565 -7.69 -17.19 9.73
N ASN A 566 -6.99 -16.54 8.78
CA ASN A 566 -6.55 -17.14 7.53
C ASN A 566 -5.05 -16.96 7.36
N LEU A 567 -4.28 -17.98 7.71
CA LEU A 567 -2.85 -18.00 7.44
C LEU A 567 -2.69 -18.30 5.95
N GLU A 568 -2.20 -17.37 5.14
CA GLU A 568 -2.15 -17.53 3.67
C GLU A 568 -0.75 -17.88 3.14
N ASP A 569 0.27 -17.91 4.00
CA ASP A 569 1.62 -18.31 3.62
C ASP A 569 2.44 -18.82 4.81
N HIS A 570 3.67 -19.22 4.51
CA HIS A 570 4.63 -19.65 5.51
C HIS A 570 4.98 -18.55 6.53
N GLY A 571 5.00 -17.29 6.11
CA GLY A 571 5.30 -16.15 6.99
C GLY A 571 4.23 -15.98 8.07
N GLY A 572 2.95 -16.00 7.68
CA GLY A 572 1.82 -15.98 8.59
C GLY A 572 1.82 -17.16 9.56
N LEU A 573 2.15 -18.37 9.09
CA LEU A 573 2.32 -19.54 9.97
C LEU A 573 3.41 -19.33 11.02
N LEU A 574 4.59 -18.84 10.61
CA LEU A 574 5.68 -18.60 11.56
C LEU A 574 5.31 -17.52 12.58
N SER A 575 4.65 -16.44 12.16
CA SER A 575 4.14 -15.39 13.07
C SER A 575 3.12 -15.95 14.05
N PHE A 576 2.14 -16.73 13.58
CA PHE A 576 1.16 -17.37 14.46
C PHE A 576 1.82 -18.29 15.51
N LEU A 577 2.79 -19.11 15.11
CA LEU A 577 3.50 -19.98 16.05
C LEU A 577 4.33 -19.16 17.05
N ASP A 578 4.97 -18.09 16.60
CA ASP A 578 5.69 -17.17 17.48
C ASP A 578 4.74 -16.49 18.49
N TYR A 579 3.53 -16.13 18.03
CA TYR A 579 2.49 -15.57 18.90
C TYR A 579 2.15 -16.53 20.05
N VAL A 580 1.80 -17.77 19.71
CA VAL A 580 1.37 -18.79 20.67
C VAL A 580 2.49 -19.20 21.63
N TYR A 581 3.73 -19.32 21.16
CA TYR A 581 4.82 -19.87 21.96
C TYR A 581 5.70 -18.83 22.66
N ASN A 582 5.75 -17.59 22.17
CA ASN A 582 6.73 -16.60 22.63
C ASN A 582 6.16 -15.21 22.97
N ILE A 583 4.96 -14.84 22.49
CA ILE A 583 4.43 -13.47 22.66
C ILE A 583 3.32 -13.41 23.70
N SER A 584 2.25 -14.21 23.54
CA SER A 584 1.11 -14.14 24.44
C SER A 584 1.38 -14.89 25.74
N ASP A 585 1.23 -14.19 26.86
CA ASP A 585 1.39 -14.74 28.21
C ASP A 585 0.10 -15.41 28.73
N ASN A 586 -1.01 -15.36 27.98
CA ASN A 586 -2.29 -15.95 28.37
C ASN A 586 -2.48 -17.36 27.77
N SER A 587 -2.49 -18.36 28.65
CA SER A 587 -2.61 -19.78 28.27
C SER A 587 -3.93 -20.14 27.58
N ASP A 588 -5.04 -19.46 27.89
CA ASP A 588 -6.34 -19.72 27.26
C ASP A 588 -6.40 -19.13 25.84
N ILE A 589 -5.81 -17.95 25.62
CA ILE A 589 -5.62 -17.38 24.27
C ILE A 589 -4.76 -18.32 23.43
N ASN A 590 -3.61 -18.73 23.97
CA ASN A 590 -2.67 -19.63 23.29
C ASN A 590 -3.35 -20.95 22.89
N ALA A 591 -4.08 -21.57 23.82
CA ALA A 591 -4.78 -22.82 23.55
C ALA A 591 -5.93 -22.67 22.55
N LEU A 592 -6.73 -21.60 22.62
CA LEU A 592 -7.81 -21.35 21.65
C LEU A 592 -7.28 -21.15 20.24
N TYR A 593 -6.27 -20.29 20.09
CA TYR A 593 -5.72 -19.95 18.78
C TYR A 593 -5.01 -21.14 18.17
N TYR A 594 -4.25 -21.88 18.98
CA TYR A 594 -3.67 -23.14 18.54
C TYR A 594 -4.73 -24.12 18.10
N TYR A 595 -5.78 -24.30 18.90
CA TYR A 595 -6.84 -25.24 18.59
C TYR A 595 -7.58 -24.88 17.29
N LYS A 596 -7.85 -23.58 17.06
CA LYS A 596 -8.46 -23.09 15.82
C LYS A 596 -7.62 -23.44 14.59
N GLN A 597 -6.32 -23.17 14.61
CA GLN A 597 -5.45 -23.32 13.44
C GLN A 597 -4.95 -24.75 13.23
N ALA A 598 -4.60 -25.46 14.30
CA ALA A 598 -4.16 -26.85 14.23
C ALA A 598 -5.35 -27.81 14.02
N GLY A 599 -6.51 -27.51 14.62
CA GLY A 599 -7.63 -28.45 14.72
C GLY A 599 -7.42 -29.53 15.79
N CYS A 600 -6.38 -29.43 16.59
CA CYS A 600 -6.10 -30.25 17.77
C CYS A 600 -5.36 -29.41 18.81
N LEU A 601 -5.14 -29.97 20.00
CA LEU A 601 -4.37 -29.32 21.06
C LEU A 601 -3.41 -30.32 21.70
N SER A 602 -2.19 -29.89 21.98
CA SER A 602 -1.19 -30.71 22.65
C SER A 602 -1.51 -30.91 24.13
N GLU A 603 -0.96 -31.97 24.74
CA GLU A 603 -1.08 -32.19 26.19
C GLU A 603 -0.55 -30.99 26.98
N ASP A 604 0.56 -30.38 26.53
CA ASP A 604 1.18 -29.22 27.19
C ASP A 604 0.25 -27.99 27.19
N LEU A 605 -0.34 -27.63 26.03
CA LEU A 605 -1.27 -26.49 25.94
C LEU A 605 -2.59 -26.77 26.67
N MET A 606 -3.04 -28.03 26.69
CA MET A 606 -4.20 -28.44 27.48
C MET A 606 -3.95 -28.32 28.99
N GLU A 607 -2.79 -28.75 29.48
CA GLU A 607 -2.44 -28.71 30.91
C GLU A 607 -2.21 -27.28 31.41
N GLN A 608 -1.71 -26.39 30.56
CA GLN A 608 -1.46 -24.99 30.90
C GLN A 608 -2.73 -24.13 30.88
N SER A 609 -3.70 -24.49 30.03
CA SER A 609 -4.97 -23.77 29.91
C SER A 609 -5.99 -24.20 30.97
N SER A 610 -7.10 -23.47 31.00
CA SER A 610 -8.25 -23.71 31.87
C SER A 610 -8.96 -25.04 31.60
N LEU A 611 -8.62 -25.73 30.50
CA LEU A 611 -9.16 -27.05 30.17
C LEU A 611 -8.76 -28.12 31.19
N GLY A 612 -7.51 -28.10 31.66
CA GLY A 612 -7.01 -29.04 32.66
C GLY A 612 -7.84 -28.99 33.94
N ASP A 613 -8.13 -27.78 34.44
CA ASP A 613 -8.97 -27.55 35.61
C ASP A 613 -10.44 -27.91 35.37
N ALA A 614 -10.95 -27.66 34.16
CA ALA A 614 -12.32 -27.99 33.78
C ALA A 614 -12.52 -29.49 33.52
N GLY A 615 -11.45 -30.27 33.36
CA GLY A 615 -11.51 -31.68 32.95
C GLY A 615 -12.11 -31.88 31.56
N LYS A 616 -12.00 -30.87 30.69
CA LYS A 616 -12.47 -30.92 29.30
C LYS A 616 -11.35 -31.42 28.39
N VAL A 617 -11.72 -32.18 27.36
CA VAL A 617 -10.79 -32.73 26.38
C VAL A 617 -11.23 -32.23 24.99
N PRO A 618 -10.37 -31.53 24.24
CA PRO A 618 -10.71 -31.02 22.93
C PRO A 618 -10.92 -32.15 21.93
N GLN A 619 -11.82 -31.93 20.99
CA GLN A 619 -12.08 -32.86 19.89
C GLN A 619 -11.07 -32.63 18.77
N ILE A 620 -10.73 -33.66 18.00
CA ILE A 620 -9.88 -33.48 16.80
C ILE A 620 -10.77 -33.03 15.63
N LEU A 621 -10.41 -31.93 14.98
CA LEU A 621 -11.11 -31.39 13.83
C LEU A 621 -11.13 -32.39 12.68
N ASN A 622 -12.34 -32.76 12.26
CA ASN A 622 -12.54 -33.72 11.19
C ASN A 622 -12.95 -33.03 9.88
N VAL A 623 -11.96 -32.71 9.05
CA VAL A 623 -12.14 -32.09 7.72
C VAL A 623 -12.50 -33.10 6.61
N LYS A 624 -12.71 -34.39 6.93
CA LYS A 624 -12.99 -35.41 5.89
C LYS A 624 -14.28 -35.18 5.13
N GLU A 625 -15.28 -34.55 5.74
CA GLU A 625 -16.52 -34.19 5.04
C GLU A 625 -16.31 -33.04 4.06
N PHE A 626 -15.46 -32.05 4.38
CA PHE A 626 -15.08 -30.98 3.46
C PHE A 626 -14.42 -31.55 2.20
N LYS A 627 -13.54 -32.53 2.33
CA LYS A 627 -12.93 -33.26 1.19
C LYS A 627 -13.92 -34.05 0.32
N LYS A 628 -15.15 -34.25 0.79
CA LYS A 628 -16.22 -34.90 0.02
C LYS A 628 -17.16 -33.87 -0.61
N PHE A 629 -16.98 -32.57 -0.38
CA PHE A 629 -17.87 -31.53 -0.87
C PHE A 629 -18.04 -31.58 -2.39
N ALA A 630 -16.96 -31.74 -3.15
CA ALA A 630 -16.98 -31.95 -4.61
C ALA A 630 -17.78 -33.19 -5.09
N LYS A 631 -18.15 -34.09 -4.20
CA LYS A 631 -18.93 -35.32 -4.50
C LYS A 631 -20.40 -35.19 -4.11
N ILE A 632 -20.80 -34.13 -3.39
CA ILE A 632 -22.20 -33.86 -3.10
C ILE A 632 -22.87 -33.49 -4.42
N LYS A 633 -24.00 -34.13 -4.72
CA LYS A 633 -24.75 -33.83 -5.95
C LYS A 633 -25.61 -32.59 -5.71
N PRO A 634 -25.40 -31.49 -6.46
CA PRO A 634 -26.36 -30.40 -6.49
C PRO A 634 -27.69 -30.86 -7.10
N GLU A 635 -28.75 -30.24 -6.62
CA GLU A 635 -30.07 -30.21 -7.24
C GLU A 635 -30.21 -28.89 -7.99
N PHE A 636 -30.96 -28.88 -9.09
CA PHE A 636 -31.12 -27.70 -9.95
C PHE A 636 -32.59 -27.33 -10.02
N ASP A 637 -32.88 -26.04 -9.96
CA ASP A 637 -34.20 -25.48 -10.22
C ASP A 637 -34.11 -24.29 -11.21
N ASP A 638 -35.23 -23.61 -11.42
CA ASP A 638 -35.32 -22.49 -12.37
C ASP A 638 -34.53 -21.24 -11.87
N ASN A 639 -34.14 -21.19 -10.60
CA ASN A 639 -33.53 -20.03 -9.94
C ASN A 639 -32.05 -20.24 -9.58
N GLY A 640 -31.50 -21.45 -9.72
CA GLY A 640 -30.11 -21.71 -9.37
C GLY A 640 -29.83 -23.18 -9.09
N PHE A 641 -28.85 -23.41 -8.22
CA PHE A 641 -28.48 -24.74 -7.73
C PHE A 641 -28.53 -24.80 -6.21
N VAL A 642 -28.86 -25.98 -5.70
CA VAL A 642 -28.99 -26.28 -4.28
C VAL A 642 -28.05 -27.43 -3.95
N ILE A 643 -27.12 -27.21 -3.03
CA ILE A 643 -26.19 -28.24 -2.54
C ILE A 643 -26.65 -28.68 -1.14
N PRO A 644 -27.15 -29.93 -0.99
CA PRO A 644 -27.58 -30.43 0.31
C PRO A 644 -26.36 -30.75 1.17
N ILE A 645 -25.95 -29.79 2.00
CA ILE A 645 -24.85 -29.93 2.94
C ILE A 645 -25.33 -30.56 4.25
N GLY A 646 -24.51 -31.42 4.85
CA GLY A 646 -24.81 -32.05 6.14
C GLY A 646 -24.58 -31.10 7.32
N GLU A 647 -25.13 -31.45 8.49
CA GLU A 647 -24.97 -30.69 9.74
C GLU A 647 -23.50 -30.38 10.07
N GLN A 648 -22.60 -31.35 9.86
CA GLN A 648 -21.17 -31.17 10.13
C GLN A 648 -20.52 -30.10 9.25
N LEU A 649 -20.87 -30.01 7.96
CA LEU A 649 -20.34 -28.96 7.09
C LEU A 649 -20.91 -27.60 7.50
N ARG A 650 -22.22 -27.54 7.77
CA ARG A 650 -22.88 -26.31 8.22
C ARG A 650 -22.28 -25.75 9.50
N SER A 651 -22.03 -26.60 10.49
CA SER A 651 -21.54 -26.14 11.80
C SER A 651 -20.09 -25.70 11.75
N LEU A 652 -19.27 -26.25 10.84
CA LEU A 652 -17.84 -25.99 10.78
C LEU A 652 -17.43 -25.00 9.68
N MET A 653 -18.33 -24.63 8.77
CA MET A 653 -18.00 -23.72 7.69
C MET A 653 -17.86 -22.28 8.20
N THR A 654 -16.74 -21.63 7.84
CA THR A 654 -16.43 -20.23 8.18
C THR A 654 -16.86 -19.23 7.13
N GLY A 655 -17.02 -19.67 5.88
CA GLY A 655 -17.44 -18.83 4.77
C GLY A 655 -17.85 -19.65 3.56
N TYR A 656 -18.62 -19.03 2.66
CA TYR A 656 -19.03 -19.60 1.40
C TYR A 656 -19.19 -18.50 0.34
N GLU A 657 -18.79 -18.81 -0.88
CA GLU A 657 -18.80 -17.87 -2.02
C GLU A 657 -19.13 -18.63 -3.29
N MET A 658 -19.79 -17.97 -4.24
CA MET A 658 -19.91 -18.48 -5.60
C MET A 658 -18.71 -18.00 -6.41
N GLN A 659 -18.15 -18.89 -7.22
CA GLN A 659 -17.13 -18.57 -8.20
C GLN A 659 -17.69 -18.83 -9.60
N ILE A 660 -17.47 -17.92 -10.55
CA ILE A 660 -17.99 -18.06 -11.92
C ILE A 660 -16.95 -17.68 -13.00
N GLY A 661 -17.02 -18.39 -14.13
CA GLY A 661 -16.24 -18.09 -15.32
C GLY A 661 -16.97 -18.47 -16.61
N ARG A 662 -16.63 -17.81 -17.71
CA ARG A 662 -17.14 -18.11 -19.05
C ARG A 662 -16.24 -19.14 -19.73
N TYR A 663 -16.81 -20.23 -20.21
CA TYR A 663 -16.07 -21.24 -20.97
C TYR A 663 -16.21 -21.01 -22.46
N ASP A 664 -15.08 -20.99 -23.15
CA ASP A 664 -14.99 -20.92 -24.61
C ASP A 664 -14.54 -22.27 -25.19
N GLU A 665 -15.42 -22.91 -25.95
CA GLU A 665 -15.15 -24.22 -26.58
C GLU A 665 -14.18 -24.11 -27.77
N GLU A 666 -14.10 -22.96 -28.44
CA GLU A 666 -13.21 -22.77 -29.59
C GLU A 666 -11.74 -22.70 -29.15
N PHE A 667 -11.48 -21.98 -28.06
CA PHE A 667 -10.13 -21.83 -27.49
C PHE A 667 -9.81 -22.81 -26.37
N ASP A 668 -10.80 -23.60 -25.94
CA ASP A 668 -10.72 -24.50 -24.78
C ASP A 668 -10.12 -23.78 -23.57
N MET A 669 -10.77 -22.67 -23.19
CA MET A 669 -10.33 -21.81 -22.10
C MET A 669 -11.51 -21.38 -21.21
N ILE A 670 -11.21 -21.06 -19.95
CA ILE A 670 -12.13 -20.34 -19.06
C ILE A 670 -11.62 -18.92 -18.90
N THR A 671 -12.49 -17.94 -19.15
CA THR A 671 -12.33 -16.56 -18.69
C THR A 671 -12.98 -16.42 -17.34
N TYR A 672 -12.19 -16.12 -16.32
CA TYR A 672 -12.64 -15.95 -14.97
C TYR A 672 -13.37 -14.61 -14.83
N LEU A 673 -14.62 -14.64 -14.36
CA LEU A 673 -15.42 -13.44 -14.15
C LEU A 673 -15.39 -12.99 -12.69
N GLY A 674 -15.14 -13.90 -11.75
CA GLY A 674 -14.92 -13.51 -10.37
C GLY A 674 -15.61 -14.39 -9.34
N ARG A 675 -15.69 -13.82 -8.14
CA ARG A 675 -16.43 -14.34 -6.99
C ARG A 675 -17.50 -13.36 -6.57
N ASP A 676 -18.56 -13.92 -6.00
CA ASP A 676 -19.69 -13.20 -5.49
C ASP A 676 -20.24 -13.88 -4.23
N ASP A 677 -20.97 -13.13 -3.41
CA ASP A 677 -21.62 -13.61 -2.20
C ASP A 677 -23.03 -14.17 -2.46
N GLY A 678 -23.39 -14.42 -3.72
CA GLY A 678 -24.64 -15.03 -4.19
C GLY A 678 -24.88 -16.51 -3.83
N LEU A 679 -24.47 -16.89 -2.61
CA LEU A 679 -24.83 -18.13 -1.96
C LEU A 679 -25.41 -17.80 -0.58
N TYR A 680 -26.34 -18.63 -0.10
CA TYR A 680 -26.82 -18.54 1.28
C TYR A 680 -27.20 -19.93 1.80
N VAL A 681 -27.31 -20.05 3.12
CA VAL A 681 -27.82 -21.27 3.77
C VAL A 681 -29.31 -21.12 4.02
N ASP A 682 -30.14 -21.98 3.42
CA ASP A 682 -31.60 -21.93 3.59
C ASP A 682 -32.07 -22.48 4.96
N GLY A 683 -33.36 -22.37 5.24
CA GLY A 683 -33.97 -22.87 6.49
C GLY A 683 -33.95 -24.41 6.65
N GLU A 684 -33.64 -25.16 5.60
CA GLU A 684 -33.43 -26.61 5.64
C GLU A 684 -31.94 -26.97 5.83
N GLY A 685 -31.06 -25.98 5.75
CA GLY A 685 -29.62 -26.12 5.86
C GLY A 685 -28.95 -26.56 4.57
N ASN A 686 -29.51 -26.24 3.41
CA ASN A 686 -28.85 -26.41 2.12
C ASN A 686 -28.08 -25.14 1.75
N LEU A 687 -26.99 -25.28 1.01
CA LEU A 687 -26.30 -24.15 0.39
C LEU A 687 -26.98 -23.86 -0.95
N VAL A 688 -27.62 -22.71 -1.07
CA VAL A 688 -28.46 -22.32 -2.21
C VAL A 688 -27.80 -21.15 -2.90
N SER A 689 -27.79 -21.17 -4.24
CA SER A 689 -27.43 -20.00 -5.04
C SER A 689 -28.65 -19.13 -5.32
N ASP A 690 -28.49 -17.82 -5.19
CA ASP A 690 -29.43 -16.80 -5.66
C ASP A 690 -29.02 -16.22 -7.03
N PHE A 691 -28.05 -16.84 -7.70
CA PHE A 691 -27.54 -16.35 -8.97
C PHE A 691 -28.59 -16.48 -10.08
N GLU A 692 -29.19 -15.37 -10.47
CA GLU A 692 -30.20 -15.30 -11.54
C GLU A 692 -29.57 -15.12 -12.94
N GLY A 693 -28.24 -15.14 -13.05
CA GLY A 693 -27.53 -14.91 -14.30
C GLY A 693 -27.14 -13.45 -14.56
N GLU A 694 -27.24 -12.60 -13.55
CA GLU A 694 -26.85 -11.19 -13.61
C GLU A 694 -25.43 -10.99 -13.05
N TRP A 695 -24.75 -9.97 -13.56
CA TRP A 695 -23.40 -9.59 -13.12
C TRP A 695 -23.24 -8.07 -13.16
N ILE A 696 -22.19 -7.53 -12.54
CA ILE A 696 -21.90 -6.09 -12.62
C ILE A 696 -21.25 -5.77 -13.96
N TYR A 697 -21.86 -4.82 -14.67
CA TYR A 697 -21.41 -4.28 -15.94
C TYR A 697 -21.02 -2.81 -15.78
N LEU A 698 -19.92 -2.43 -16.44
CA LEU A 698 -19.60 -1.05 -16.75
C LEU A 698 -20.04 -0.78 -18.19
N ASN A 699 -21.16 -0.08 -18.35
CA ASN A 699 -21.92 0.03 -19.60
C ASN A 699 -22.31 -1.34 -20.17
N ASP A 700 -21.57 -1.79 -21.20
CA ASP A 700 -21.81 -3.05 -21.92
C ASP A 700 -20.69 -4.09 -21.67
N ALA A 701 -19.71 -3.77 -20.83
CA ALA A 701 -18.61 -4.68 -20.48
C ALA A 701 -18.81 -5.26 -19.07
N PRO A 702 -18.86 -6.59 -18.90
CA PRO A 702 -18.87 -7.18 -17.56
C PRO A 702 -17.57 -6.82 -16.83
N LEU A 703 -17.59 -6.79 -15.51
CA LEU A 703 -16.39 -6.59 -14.71
C LEU A 703 -15.87 -7.91 -14.15
N HIS A 704 -14.57 -8.01 -13.97
CA HIS A 704 -14.02 -9.03 -13.08
C HIS A 704 -14.37 -8.62 -11.63
N LEU A 705 -14.93 -9.50 -10.80
CA LEU A 705 -15.26 -9.15 -9.41
C LEU A 705 -14.51 -10.03 -8.41
N GLU A 706 -13.95 -9.41 -7.39
CA GLU A 706 -13.49 -10.09 -6.19
C GLU A 706 -14.13 -9.45 -4.98
N VAL A 707 -14.78 -10.25 -4.14
CA VAL A 707 -15.33 -9.80 -2.87
C VAL A 707 -14.17 -9.41 -1.95
N VAL A 708 -14.13 -8.13 -1.58
CA VAL A 708 -13.17 -7.56 -0.62
C VAL A 708 -13.75 -7.65 0.79
N SER A 709 -15.03 -7.28 0.95
CA SER A 709 -15.77 -7.44 2.19
C SER A 709 -17.25 -7.64 1.89
N SER A 710 -17.93 -8.42 2.72
CA SER A 710 -19.39 -8.61 2.67
C SER A 710 -19.92 -8.41 4.09
N LYS A 711 -20.65 -7.30 4.26
CA LYS A 711 -21.40 -6.93 5.48
C LYS A 711 -22.89 -7.17 5.20
N PRO A 712 -23.76 -7.28 6.23
CA PRO A 712 -25.19 -7.50 6.02
C PRO A 712 -25.87 -6.49 5.08
N GLU A 713 -25.44 -5.23 5.14
CA GLU A 713 -26.03 -4.12 4.37
C GLU A 713 -25.32 -3.86 3.03
N THR A 714 -24.06 -4.26 2.90
CA THR A 714 -23.22 -3.91 1.76
C THR A 714 -22.17 -4.96 1.42
N THR A 715 -21.89 -5.12 0.13
CA THR A 715 -20.74 -5.87 -0.36
C THR A 715 -19.82 -4.95 -1.14
N VAL A 716 -18.53 -5.01 -0.83
CA VAL A 716 -17.47 -4.26 -1.51
C VAL A 716 -16.71 -5.22 -2.39
N TYR A 717 -16.68 -4.93 -3.68
CA TYR A 717 -15.92 -5.63 -4.68
C TYR A 717 -14.70 -4.82 -5.12
N ARG A 718 -13.73 -5.51 -5.70
CA ARG A 718 -12.73 -4.89 -6.57
C ARG A 718 -12.75 -5.52 -7.96
N SER A 719 -12.45 -4.72 -8.97
CA SER A 719 -12.31 -5.16 -10.36
C SER A 719 -10.94 -4.82 -10.92
N HIS A 720 -10.26 -5.80 -11.53
CA HIS A 720 -8.97 -5.61 -12.17
C HIS A 720 -9.16 -4.92 -13.53
N VAL A 721 -8.46 -3.81 -13.77
CA VAL A 721 -8.65 -2.95 -14.94
C VAL A 721 -7.33 -2.30 -15.39
N TYR A 722 -7.27 -1.80 -16.62
CA TYR A 722 -6.38 -0.69 -16.96
C TYR A 722 -7.13 0.63 -16.78
N TYR A 723 -6.60 1.54 -15.97
CA TYR A 723 -7.07 2.91 -15.79
C TYR A 723 -6.10 3.89 -16.48
N ASN A 724 -6.54 4.50 -17.58
CA ASN A 724 -5.71 5.39 -18.41
C ASN A 724 -4.38 4.77 -18.87
N GLU A 725 -4.39 3.48 -19.21
CA GLU A 725 -3.22 2.65 -19.61
C GLU A 725 -2.39 2.07 -18.46
N ASP A 726 -2.57 2.57 -17.22
CA ASP A 726 -1.93 2.01 -16.03
C ASP A 726 -2.75 0.81 -15.53
N GLU A 727 -2.10 -0.29 -15.14
CA GLU A 727 -2.79 -1.40 -14.49
C GLU A 727 -3.36 -0.91 -13.14
N ALA A 728 -4.58 -1.30 -12.77
CA ALA A 728 -5.26 -0.80 -11.59
C ALA A 728 -6.38 -1.73 -11.09
N TYR A 729 -6.91 -1.44 -9.91
CA TYR A 729 -8.13 -2.04 -9.36
C TYR A 729 -9.18 -0.97 -9.07
N LEU A 730 -10.38 -1.18 -9.56
CA LEU A 730 -11.54 -0.35 -9.31
C LEU A 730 -12.28 -0.85 -8.07
N GLY A 731 -12.46 -0.01 -7.05
CA GLY A 731 -13.31 -0.28 -5.90
C GLY A 731 -14.78 -0.06 -6.25
N ILE A 732 -15.65 -1.00 -5.86
CA ILE A 732 -17.09 -0.99 -6.16
C ILE A 732 -17.83 -1.35 -4.88
N SER A 733 -18.84 -0.56 -4.51
CA SER A 733 -19.74 -0.90 -3.42
C SER A 733 -21.12 -1.24 -3.97
N CYS A 734 -21.74 -2.27 -3.40
CA CYS A 734 -23.12 -2.68 -3.63
C CYS A 734 -23.90 -2.55 -2.32
N ASP A 735 -25.06 -1.90 -2.37
CA ASP A 735 -26.00 -1.78 -1.26
C ASP A 735 -27.08 -2.89 -1.39
N HIS A 736 -27.24 -3.73 -0.37
CA HIS A 736 -28.13 -4.89 -0.42
C HIS A 736 -29.62 -4.51 -0.33
N ASP A 737 -29.94 -3.38 0.30
CA ASP A 737 -31.31 -2.91 0.46
C ASP A 737 -31.89 -2.34 -0.85
N THR A 738 -31.04 -1.68 -1.64
CA THR A 738 -31.43 -0.96 -2.86
C THR A 738 -31.00 -1.67 -4.14
N GLY A 739 -29.97 -2.51 -4.08
CA GLY A 739 -29.29 -3.09 -5.24
C GLY A 739 -28.46 -2.07 -6.05
N GLU A 740 -28.27 -0.85 -5.52
CA GLU A 740 -27.47 0.16 -6.20
C GLU A 740 -25.98 -0.19 -6.11
N VAL A 741 -25.28 0.00 -7.24
CA VAL A 741 -23.83 -0.19 -7.35
C VAL A 741 -23.16 1.11 -7.77
N PHE A 742 -22.02 1.42 -7.16
CA PHE A 742 -21.24 2.60 -7.51
C PHE A 742 -19.75 2.36 -7.33
N ILE A 743 -18.97 3.08 -8.15
CA ILE A 743 -17.52 3.11 -8.05
C ILE A 743 -17.13 3.95 -6.84
N THR A 744 -16.32 3.38 -5.94
CA THR A 744 -15.83 4.07 -4.75
C THR A 744 -14.48 4.72 -4.96
N ASP A 745 -13.54 4.00 -5.61
CA ASP A 745 -12.14 4.41 -5.76
C ASP A 745 -11.46 3.67 -6.92
N VAL A 746 -10.26 4.12 -7.31
CA VAL A 746 -9.32 3.37 -8.16
C VAL A 746 -7.94 3.31 -7.52
N ARG A 747 -7.25 2.17 -7.68
CA ARG A 747 -5.93 1.88 -7.11
C ARG A 747 -4.98 1.40 -8.20
N LYS A 748 -4.02 2.23 -8.62
CA LYS A 748 -3.05 1.85 -9.65
C LYS A 748 -2.04 0.84 -9.12
N VAL A 749 -1.56 -0.05 -9.98
CA VAL A 749 -0.46 -0.98 -9.73
C VAL A 749 0.85 -0.26 -10.08
N PRO A 750 1.89 -0.30 -9.23
CA PRO A 750 3.16 0.37 -9.51
C PRO A 750 3.90 -0.28 -10.68
N ASP A 751 4.63 0.54 -11.43
CA ASP A 751 5.39 0.12 -12.63
C ASP A 751 6.61 -0.77 -12.34
N GLU A 752 7.03 -0.97 -11.08
CA GLU A 752 8.24 -1.71 -10.74
C GLU A 752 7.98 -3.00 -9.95
N GLY A 753 8.18 -4.16 -10.59
CA GLY A 753 8.79 -5.36 -10.00
C GLY A 753 8.13 -6.06 -8.81
N VAL A 754 7.06 -5.52 -8.24
CA VAL A 754 6.32 -6.17 -7.16
C VAL A 754 5.21 -7.01 -7.79
N ASP A 755 5.52 -8.27 -8.10
CA ASP A 755 4.51 -9.32 -8.25
C ASP A 755 3.87 -9.56 -6.88
N ASP A 756 3.12 -8.57 -6.38
CA ASP A 756 2.42 -8.66 -5.11
C ASP A 756 0.94 -8.40 -5.32
N ILE A 757 0.18 -9.49 -5.23
CA ILE A 757 -1.20 -9.46 -4.75
C ILE A 757 -1.27 -8.69 -3.40
N ASN A 758 -0.14 -8.55 -2.68
CA ASN A 758 0.02 -7.71 -1.49
C ASN A 758 0.26 -6.20 -1.76
N TYR A 759 0.32 -5.71 -2.99
CA TYR A 759 0.13 -4.26 -3.21
C TYR A 759 -1.37 -3.94 -3.23
N LEU A 760 -2.21 -4.91 -3.58
CA LEU A 760 -3.52 -4.65 -4.16
C LEU A 760 -4.70 -4.91 -3.22
N THR A 761 -4.47 -5.63 -2.12
CA THR A 761 -5.53 -5.86 -1.14
C THR A 761 -5.72 -4.68 -0.18
N ASN A 762 -4.73 -3.79 -0.06
CA ASN A 762 -4.78 -2.76 0.98
C ASN A 762 -3.80 -1.57 0.84
N THR A 763 -3.34 -1.25 -0.38
CA THR A 763 -2.78 0.10 -0.58
C THR A 763 -3.88 1.13 -0.37
N ARG A 764 -3.61 2.02 0.60
CA ARG A 764 -4.54 3.05 1.06
C ARG A 764 -4.66 4.20 0.08
N SER A 765 -3.77 4.36 -0.90
CA SER A 765 -3.88 5.35 -1.98
C SER A 765 -5.10 5.07 -2.87
N ARG A 766 -6.25 5.57 -2.43
CA ARG A 766 -7.49 5.64 -3.22
C ARG A 766 -7.45 6.91 -4.02
N GLU A 767 -7.32 6.79 -5.33
CA GLU A 767 -7.60 7.92 -6.20
C GLU A 767 -9.11 8.01 -6.42
N ARG A 768 -9.64 9.22 -6.38
CA ARG A 768 -10.99 9.44 -6.90
C ARG A 768 -10.96 9.26 -8.41
N VAL A 769 -11.89 8.44 -8.91
CA VAL A 769 -11.98 8.17 -10.34
C VAL A 769 -12.31 9.45 -11.12
N GLU A 770 -11.45 9.80 -12.08
CA GLU A 770 -11.57 11.06 -12.81
C GLU A 770 -12.63 11.00 -13.93
N PRO A 771 -13.46 12.04 -14.09
CA PRO A 771 -14.33 12.16 -15.26
C PRO A 771 -13.51 12.19 -16.56
N GLY A 772 -13.84 11.33 -17.51
CA GLY A 772 -13.13 11.19 -18.79
C GLY A 772 -12.04 10.12 -18.79
N ALA A 773 -11.79 9.43 -17.67
CA ALA A 773 -10.82 8.35 -17.61
C ALA A 773 -11.25 7.13 -18.47
N ASN A 774 -10.27 6.45 -19.05
CA ASN A 774 -10.47 5.22 -19.80
C ASN A 774 -10.27 4.01 -18.88
N ILE A 775 -11.30 3.17 -18.73
CA ILE A 775 -11.27 1.94 -17.98
C ILE A 775 -11.36 0.76 -18.95
N THR A 776 -10.40 -0.16 -18.88
CA THR A 776 -10.42 -1.41 -19.66
C THR A 776 -10.41 -2.60 -18.71
N PRO A 777 -11.49 -3.39 -18.60
CA PRO A 777 -11.51 -4.56 -17.72
C PRO A 777 -10.43 -5.59 -18.08
N ILE A 778 -9.83 -6.21 -17.08
CA ILE A 778 -8.85 -7.30 -17.22
C ILE A 778 -9.48 -8.57 -16.63
N TYR A 779 -9.27 -9.71 -17.29
CA TYR A 779 -9.76 -11.01 -16.86
C TYR A 779 -8.66 -12.05 -16.88
N ASP A 780 -8.57 -12.83 -15.81
CA ASP A 780 -7.77 -14.05 -15.78
C ASP A 780 -8.33 -15.09 -16.76
N VAL A 781 -7.44 -15.79 -17.46
CA VAL A 781 -7.79 -16.91 -18.33
C VAL A 781 -6.96 -18.15 -18.01
N SER A 782 -7.61 -19.31 -18.06
CA SER A 782 -6.97 -20.62 -17.95
C SER A 782 -7.17 -21.43 -19.23
N TYR A 783 -6.07 -21.89 -19.85
CA TYR A 783 -6.06 -22.69 -21.08
C TYR A 783 -5.89 -24.18 -20.78
N PHE A 784 -6.81 -25.02 -21.28
CA PHE A 784 -6.79 -26.46 -21.00
C PHE A 784 -5.82 -27.25 -21.87
N ASP A 785 -5.50 -26.74 -23.06
CA ASP A 785 -4.67 -27.46 -24.04
C ASP A 785 -3.21 -27.61 -23.58
N ASN A 786 -2.73 -26.65 -22.79
CA ASN A 786 -1.32 -26.52 -22.38
C ASN A 786 -1.12 -26.31 -20.88
N ASN A 787 -2.20 -26.25 -20.08
CA ASN A 787 -2.17 -25.98 -18.65
C ASN A 787 -1.43 -24.67 -18.30
N SER A 788 -1.77 -23.58 -18.99
CA SER A 788 -1.21 -22.25 -18.72
C SER A 788 -2.30 -21.24 -18.35
N THR A 789 -1.90 -20.20 -17.65
CA THR A 789 -2.72 -19.04 -17.29
C THR A 789 -2.24 -17.79 -18.04
N GLY A 790 -3.11 -16.79 -18.14
CA GLY A 790 -2.79 -15.48 -18.71
C GLY A 790 -3.91 -14.48 -18.46
N TYR A 791 -3.87 -13.36 -19.16
CA TYR A 791 -4.88 -12.31 -19.08
C TYR A 791 -5.44 -11.96 -20.45
N ILE A 792 -6.72 -11.59 -20.48
CA ILE A 792 -7.35 -10.92 -21.62
C ILE A 792 -8.00 -9.62 -21.16
N THR A 793 -8.20 -8.69 -22.09
CA THR A 793 -8.83 -7.39 -21.81
C THR A 793 -10.21 -7.30 -22.46
N GLY A 794 -11.13 -6.63 -21.76
CA GLY A 794 -12.44 -6.23 -22.29
C GLY A 794 -12.36 -5.00 -23.19
N ASP A 795 -13.53 -4.48 -23.56
CA ASP A 795 -13.64 -3.22 -24.30
C ASP A 795 -13.38 -2.02 -23.36
N THR A 796 -12.62 -1.03 -23.85
CA THR A 796 -12.34 0.20 -23.10
C THR A 796 -13.59 1.10 -23.03
N VAL A 797 -13.93 1.53 -21.82
CA VAL A 797 -15.00 2.48 -21.52
C VAL A 797 -14.41 3.81 -21.06
N THR A 798 -14.81 4.91 -21.69
CA THR A 798 -14.50 6.26 -21.20
C THR A 798 -15.58 6.71 -20.24
N LEU A 799 -15.22 7.04 -19.01
CA LEU A 799 -16.15 7.51 -17.98
C LEU A 799 -16.70 8.88 -18.32
N ASP A 800 -18.01 9.01 -18.40
CA ASP A 800 -18.73 10.26 -18.63
C ASP A 800 -20.06 10.32 -17.87
N GLU A 801 -20.84 11.38 -18.07
CA GLU A 801 -22.15 11.57 -17.43
C GLU A 801 -23.21 10.51 -17.79
N ASN A 802 -22.96 9.69 -18.82
CA ASN A 802 -23.85 8.63 -19.26
C ASN A 802 -23.33 7.24 -18.89
N THR A 803 -22.16 7.14 -18.24
CA THR A 803 -21.60 5.87 -17.83
C THR A 803 -22.45 5.26 -16.72
N GLU A 804 -22.87 4.02 -16.93
CA GLU A 804 -23.75 3.28 -16.04
C GLU A 804 -22.97 2.09 -15.47
N LEU A 805 -22.89 2.02 -14.13
CA LEU A 805 -22.51 0.80 -13.42
C LEU A 805 -23.82 0.15 -12.96
N LYS A 806 -24.06 -1.10 -13.33
CA LYS A 806 -25.33 -1.78 -13.06
C LYS A 806 -25.19 -3.29 -13.01
N TRP A 807 -26.18 -3.92 -12.43
CA TRP A 807 -26.49 -5.33 -12.69
C TRP A 807 -27.12 -5.48 -14.09
N ASP A 808 -26.59 -6.39 -14.90
CA ASP A 808 -27.17 -6.77 -16.19
C ASP A 808 -26.99 -8.28 -16.44
N THR A 809 -27.84 -8.84 -17.31
CA THR A 809 -27.80 -10.27 -17.64
C THR A 809 -26.53 -10.62 -18.41
N LEU A 810 -25.82 -11.65 -17.98
CA LEU A 810 -24.65 -12.17 -18.69
C LEU A 810 -24.97 -12.56 -20.14
N ASP A 811 -24.00 -12.33 -21.02
CA ASP A 811 -24.10 -12.64 -22.45
C ASP A 811 -24.46 -14.12 -22.71
N GLU A 812 -25.16 -14.37 -23.84
CA GLU A 812 -25.43 -15.72 -24.34
C GLU A 812 -24.12 -16.52 -24.46
N GLY A 813 -24.07 -17.67 -23.78
CA GLY A 813 -22.83 -18.43 -23.65
C GLY A 813 -22.93 -19.61 -22.69
N TYR A 814 -21.81 -20.29 -22.52
CA TYR A 814 -21.67 -21.36 -21.53
C TYR A 814 -20.74 -20.89 -20.43
N TYR A 815 -21.22 -20.98 -19.19
CA TYR A 815 -20.51 -20.57 -17.99
C TYR A 815 -20.30 -21.79 -17.11
N VAL A 816 -19.30 -21.70 -16.26
CA VAL A 816 -18.99 -22.68 -15.24
C VAL A 816 -18.96 -21.97 -13.89
N ALA A 817 -19.61 -22.57 -12.90
CA ALA A 817 -19.66 -22.06 -11.55
C ALA A 817 -19.30 -23.15 -10.53
N THR A 818 -18.76 -22.75 -9.40
CA THR A 818 -18.53 -23.60 -8.23
C THR A 818 -18.97 -22.87 -6.98
N ALA A 819 -19.49 -23.60 -5.99
CA ALA A 819 -19.54 -23.10 -4.63
C ALA A 819 -18.20 -23.40 -3.97
N ARG A 820 -17.61 -22.39 -3.33
CA ARG A 820 -16.44 -22.50 -2.46
C ARG A 820 -16.93 -22.45 -1.02
N ILE A 821 -16.45 -23.35 -0.17
CA ILE A 821 -16.67 -23.32 1.28
C ILE A 821 -15.32 -23.34 2.00
N THR A 822 -15.24 -22.71 3.16
CA THR A 822 -14.00 -22.62 3.96
C THR A 822 -14.18 -23.32 5.30
N ASP A 823 -13.18 -24.06 5.76
CA ASP A 823 -13.18 -24.72 7.07
C ASP A 823 -12.63 -23.80 8.19
N PRO A 824 -12.63 -24.22 9.48
CA PRO A 824 -12.15 -23.39 10.59
C PRO A 824 -10.68 -22.98 10.52
N ARG A 825 -9.85 -23.71 9.75
CA ARG A 825 -8.42 -23.45 9.54
C ARG A 825 -8.15 -22.54 8.34
N GLY A 826 -9.18 -22.15 7.59
CA GLY A 826 -9.05 -21.33 6.39
C GLY A 826 -8.90 -22.12 5.08
N ASP A 827 -8.89 -23.46 5.13
CA ASP A 827 -8.76 -24.27 3.92
C ASP A 827 -10.03 -24.18 3.07
N SER A 828 -9.86 -24.00 1.76
CA SER A 828 -10.95 -23.88 0.80
C SER A 828 -11.28 -25.21 0.13
N TYR A 829 -12.58 -25.46 -0.06
CA TYR A 829 -13.10 -26.66 -0.70
C TYR A 829 -14.19 -26.28 -1.71
N TYR A 830 -14.17 -26.94 -2.86
CA TYR A 830 -15.04 -26.59 -3.97
C TYR A 830 -16.09 -27.68 -4.24
N SER A 831 -17.27 -27.25 -4.68
CA SER A 831 -18.32 -28.15 -5.12
C SER A 831 -17.95 -28.87 -6.43
N ALA A 832 -18.83 -29.75 -6.92
CA ALA A 832 -18.73 -30.14 -8.33
C ALA A 832 -18.90 -28.89 -9.22
N VAL A 833 -18.22 -28.86 -10.36
CA VAL A 833 -18.38 -27.78 -11.36
C VAL A 833 -19.78 -27.85 -11.97
N ILE A 834 -20.46 -26.71 -11.95
CA ILE A 834 -21.82 -26.51 -12.44
C ILE A 834 -21.73 -25.76 -13.76
N GLY A 835 -22.17 -26.39 -14.84
CA GLY A 835 -22.30 -25.75 -16.14
C GLY A 835 -23.63 -25.03 -16.26
N ILE A 836 -23.58 -23.75 -16.64
CA ILE A 836 -24.73 -22.86 -16.79
C ILE A 836 -24.80 -22.42 -18.25
N THR A 837 -25.92 -22.68 -18.92
CA THR A 837 -26.16 -22.17 -20.27
C THR A 837 -27.02 -20.91 -20.19
N MET A 838 -26.48 -19.79 -20.66
CA MET A 838 -27.17 -18.50 -20.69
C MET A 838 -27.78 -18.23 -22.06
N ASP A 839 -28.94 -17.60 -22.08
CA ASP A 839 -29.50 -16.93 -23.26
C ASP A 839 -29.98 -15.51 -22.92
N ARG A 840 -30.59 -14.81 -23.89
CA ARG A 840 -31.05 -13.41 -23.73
C ARG A 840 -32.15 -13.21 -22.68
N SER A 841 -32.69 -14.27 -22.09
CA SER A 841 -33.68 -14.23 -21.03
C SER A 841 -33.16 -14.72 -19.67
N GLY A 842 -31.85 -14.99 -19.56
CA GLY A 842 -31.20 -15.45 -18.33
C GLY A 842 -30.76 -16.92 -18.42
N ILE A 843 -30.80 -17.61 -17.28
CA ILE A 843 -30.40 -19.02 -17.17
C ILE A 843 -31.38 -19.91 -17.94
N ARG A 844 -30.86 -20.68 -18.90
CA ARG A 844 -31.63 -21.62 -19.73
C ARG A 844 -31.55 -23.07 -19.27
N ASP A 845 -30.36 -23.51 -18.84
CA ASP A 845 -30.08 -24.89 -18.43
C ASP A 845 -28.92 -24.92 -17.44
N GLN A 846 -28.99 -25.81 -16.45
CA GLN A 846 -27.95 -26.03 -15.46
C GLN A 846 -27.70 -27.53 -15.28
N LYS A 847 -26.42 -27.92 -15.18
CA LYS A 847 -26.04 -29.33 -14.96
C LYS A 847 -24.66 -29.45 -14.34
N ILE A 848 -24.38 -30.59 -13.73
CA ILE A 848 -23.00 -30.94 -13.36
C ILE A 848 -22.18 -31.12 -14.64
N ASP A 849 -21.09 -30.36 -14.77
CA ASP A 849 -20.19 -30.48 -15.89
C ASP A 849 -19.06 -31.48 -15.60
N THR A 850 -19.20 -32.68 -16.17
CA THR A 850 -18.23 -33.75 -15.94
C THR A 850 -16.90 -33.56 -16.69
N ARG A 851 -16.80 -32.57 -17.60
CA ARG A 851 -15.53 -32.25 -18.29
C ARG A 851 -14.44 -31.84 -17.31
N PHE A 852 -14.84 -31.22 -16.20
CA PHE A 852 -13.96 -30.68 -15.17
C PHE A 852 -13.93 -31.58 -13.91
N TYR A 853 -14.39 -32.83 -14.01
CA TYR A 853 -14.45 -33.73 -12.85
C TYR A 853 -13.06 -34.26 -12.49
N GLY A 854 -12.54 -33.86 -11.32
CA GLY A 854 -11.25 -34.33 -10.81
C GLY A 854 -10.03 -33.71 -11.50
N SER A 855 -10.20 -32.57 -12.18
CA SER A 855 -9.07 -31.75 -12.60
C SER A 855 -8.46 -31.01 -11.41
N GLU A 856 -7.17 -30.67 -11.51
CA GLU A 856 -6.45 -29.83 -10.54
C GLU A 856 -6.90 -28.35 -10.58
N TYR A 857 -7.96 -28.03 -11.34
CA TYR A 857 -8.51 -26.69 -11.53
C TYR A 857 -9.69 -26.37 -10.59
N ASN A 858 -9.94 -27.23 -9.59
CA ASN A 858 -10.91 -26.99 -8.52
C ASN A 858 -10.26 -26.16 -7.42
#